data_AF-A0A953ZBZ7-F1
#
_entry.id   AF-A0A953ZBZ7-F1
#
_cell.length_a   1.000
_cell.length_b   1.000
_cell.length_c   1.000
_cell.angle_alpha   90.00
_cell.angle_beta   90.00
_cell.angle_gamma   90.00
#
_symmetry.space_group_name_H-M   'P 1'
#
loop_
_entity.id
_entity.type
_entity.pdbx_description
1 polymer ?
#
loop_
_entity_poly.entity_id
_entity_poly.type
_entity_poly.pdbx_seq_one_letter_code
_entity_poly.pdbx_strand_id
1 'polypeptide(L)'
;HWFRHGRGLRVDDNAPAIELPLPPVRSLTGELEEALKRKRLFGVAPFVDQMISALTLPPRRVMFTELPVGGYSSVTNRGHPDQILPSEFAVDELEFLRRYAENELLYYRREEPQSQVREDLVVLLDQGVRTWGDPRLALSAAAVALGSRAERRGMPVKFAATSNGGEPTEEDIGDLLEASDLSANPGLALERVLEEPALENRDVVLLTHPRALLEDDVRIASRRAPQHVRLFALCIDEQGSAELSELRRGESVSLRRFQLARPAPTRPEQVAAEKNAPWKGPVEPVPLPFHIGLVGPVRQMAMDTEGRHLFTVSNNGYLHAWPLDGSSPELLPRPLGEDGVLKEPVALTGVKGGVVSLRSGGGRLRAHAYDTVSRSVSELRGLDQFQFETTNTRCAYLPEHHSLIVVAPAGAHEFLALDGRSTTEARAQYSAHVGSLPPRLNVVSQPPEKFLLEANTAPSLGAKANWLIYHAAEGKLAVLTAHSVWRAWRPRSDGGLLLKGAVVIEAALAGETLGMRVNREGREHVMLFRGPEWQFLGEFNTQNDLRGLAISADGKQFAFLSKPAGVVCFHVGDVLERTARVAAGNYHTQLEVSVGDAWLTCYGGKFTHLLRWDRERLEIAFLQGQRDIAQFIQRKKDAAALNPRMTTLRAGRAGPCRYDMTRFQRYGYSPRGLLIASDNLGQLCVFDKQEALVAMFFVYRGTVAGWLPDGTCYGPSSITGKPTTPDALGKIGLALKTAEGR
;
A
#
# COMPACT_ATOMS: atom_id res chain seq x y z
N HIS A 1 -5.90 18.28 22.43
CA HIS A 1 -4.47 18.05 22.16
C HIS A 1 -4.36 17.18 20.91
N TRP A 2 -4.03 17.77 19.76
CA TRP A 2 -4.11 17.16 18.42
C TRP A 2 -3.14 15.98 18.19
N PHE A 3 -2.18 15.77 19.10
CA PHE A 3 -1.28 14.62 19.12
C PHE A 3 -1.89 13.31 19.65
N ARG A 4 -3.04 13.32 20.35
CA ARG A 4 -3.59 12.10 20.99
C ARG A 4 -4.68 11.37 20.19
N HIS A 5 -5.27 12.00 19.18
CA HIS A 5 -6.56 11.56 18.60
C HIS A 5 -6.56 11.44 17.06
N GLY A 6 -5.43 11.63 16.37
CA GLY A 6 -5.29 11.27 14.95
C GLY A 6 -6.28 11.91 13.96
N ARG A 7 -6.80 13.12 14.24
CA ARG A 7 -7.64 13.90 13.29
C ARG A 7 -6.77 14.80 12.40
N GLY A 8 -7.14 14.95 11.13
CA GLY A 8 -6.52 15.93 10.22
C GLY A 8 -6.82 17.37 10.63
N LEU A 9 -5.98 18.32 10.20
CA LEU A 9 -6.24 19.75 10.39
C LEU A 9 -7.56 20.12 9.70
N ARG A 10 -8.51 20.72 10.44
CA ARG A 10 -9.56 21.53 9.81
C ARG A 10 -8.87 22.70 9.10
N VAL A 11 -9.23 22.94 7.85
CA VAL A 11 -8.86 24.18 7.15
C VAL A 11 -9.50 25.33 7.94
N ASP A 12 -8.72 26.34 8.30
CA ASP A 12 -9.17 27.50 9.09
C ASP A 12 -10.44 28.14 8.48
N ASP A 13 -11.45 28.38 9.33
CA ASP A 13 -12.74 29.04 9.02
C ASP A 13 -12.62 30.55 8.71
N ASN A 14 -11.48 31.02 8.19
CA ASN A 14 -11.25 32.44 7.86
C ASN A 14 -11.15 32.73 6.35
N ALA A 15 -11.63 31.83 5.49
CA ALA A 15 -11.86 32.16 4.08
C ALA A 15 -13.21 32.91 3.94
N PRO A 16 -13.29 34.01 3.18
CA PRO A 16 -14.54 34.74 2.99
C PRO A 16 -15.58 33.81 2.37
N ALA A 17 -16.75 33.72 3.00
CA ALA A 17 -17.85 32.86 2.61
C ALA A 17 -18.25 33.09 1.15
N ILE A 18 -17.97 32.10 0.30
CA ILE A 18 -18.72 31.92 -0.94
C ILE A 18 -19.97 31.17 -0.53
N GLU A 19 -21.13 31.83 -0.58
CA GLU A 19 -22.44 31.20 -0.41
C GLU A 19 -22.62 30.12 -1.50
N LEU A 20 -22.17 28.91 -1.20
CA LEU A 20 -22.61 27.72 -1.89
C LEU A 20 -23.99 27.33 -1.33
N PRO A 21 -24.93 26.91 -2.20
CA PRO A 21 -26.26 26.52 -1.75
C PRO A 21 -26.13 25.41 -0.70
N LEU A 22 -26.80 25.61 0.44
CA LEU A 22 -26.84 24.67 1.55
C LEU A 22 -27.15 23.26 1.00
N PRO A 23 -26.27 22.26 1.20
CA PRO A 23 -26.57 20.90 0.78
C PRO A 23 -27.84 20.43 1.51
N PRO A 24 -28.65 19.56 0.88
CA PRO A 24 -29.85 19.03 1.51
C PRO A 24 -29.48 18.33 2.83
N VAL A 25 -30.36 18.45 3.83
CA VAL A 25 -30.23 17.77 5.13
C VAL A 25 -29.95 16.29 4.87
N ARG A 26 -28.73 15.84 5.20
CA ARG A 26 -28.31 14.45 4.97
C ARG A 26 -28.95 13.58 6.05
N SER A 27 -29.59 12.49 5.65
CA SER A 27 -30.03 11.45 6.59
C SER A 27 -28.81 10.65 7.07
N LEU A 28 -28.88 10.09 8.28
CA LEU A 28 -27.79 9.29 8.86
C LEU A 28 -27.45 8.09 7.95
N THR A 29 -28.46 7.46 7.35
CA THR A 29 -28.28 6.40 6.35
C THR A 29 -27.49 6.91 5.14
N GLY A 30 -27.76 8.13 4.67
CA GLY A 30 -27.00 8.74 3.56
C GLY A 30 -25.53 8.98 3.92
N GLU A 31 -25.24 9.40 5.15
CA GLU A 31 -23.86 9.56 5.63
C GLU A 31 -23.12 8.23 5.80
N LEU A 32 -23.80 7.20 6.31
CA LEU A 32 -23.27 5.84 6.42
C LEU A 32 -23.02 5.24 5.02
N GLU A 33 -23.90 5.47 4.05
CA GLU A 33 -23.70 5.05 2.65
C GLU A 33 -22.50 5.76 2.00
N GLU A 34 -22.34 7.06 2.21
CA GLU A 34 -21.14 7.80 1.75
C GLU A 34 -19.86 7.32 2.47
N ALA A 35 -19.94 6.97 3.75
CA ALA A 35 -18.81 6.37 4.45
C ALA A 35 -18.37 5.05 3.81
N LEU A 36 -19.30 4.18 3.40
CA LEU A 36 -19.00 2.92 2.73
C LEU A 36 -18.31 3.07 1.36
N LYS A 37 -18.48 4.22 0.68
CA LYS A 37 -17.79 4.52 -0.59
C LYS A 37 -16.30 4.83 -0.41
N ARG A 38 -15.85 5.06 0.82
CA ARG A 38 -14.45 5.42 1.11
C ARG A 38 -13.53 4.21 0.92
N LYS A 39 -12.32 4.48 0.43
CA LYS A 39 -11.34 3.45 0.04
C LYS A 39 -11.00 2.46 1.17
N ARG A 40 -10.97 2.91 2.45
CA ARG A 40 -10.67 2.01 3.59
C ARG A 40 -11.87 1.20 4.05
N LEU A 41 -13.10 1.66 3.76
CA LEU A 41 -14.35 1.02 4.16
C LEU A 41 -14.97 0.18 3.04
N PHE A 42 -14.36 0.11 1.86
CA PHE A 42 -14.85 -0.69 0.73
C PHE A 42 -15.11 -2.17 1.10
N GLY A 43 -14.29 -2.75 1.98
CA GLY A 43 -14.44 -4.13 2.46
C GLY A 43 -15.54 -4.35 3.50
N VAL A 44 -16.23 -3.29 3.95
CA VAL A 44 -17.25 -3.33 5.01
C VAL A 44 -18.59 -3.83 4.48
N ALA A 45 -18.95 -3.47 3.24
CA ALA A 45 -20.28 -3.72 2.68
C ALA A 45 -20.74 -5.19 2.76
N PRO A 46 -19.91 -6.22 2.44
CA PRO A 46 -20.35 -7.62 2.52
C PRO A 46 -20.68 -8.12 3.95
N PHE A 47 -20.14 -7.45 4.97
CA PHE A 47 -20.41 -7.78 6.38
C PHE A 47 -21.71 -7.14 6.87
N VAL A 48 -22.09 -5.98 6.31
CA VAL A 48 -23.33 -5.27 6.71
C VAL A 48 -24.55 -6.15 6.46
N ASP A 49 -24.65 -6.78 5.28
CA ASP A 49 -25.76 -7.67 4.91
C ASP A 49 -25.89 -8.87 5.86
N GLN A 50 -24.77 -9.40 6.35
CA GLN A 50 -24.74 -10.51 7.31
C GLN A 50 -25.20 -10.07 8.72
N MET A 51 -25.04 -8.80 9.07
CA MET A 51 -25.25 -8.28 10.42
C MET A 51 -26.63 -7.65 10.67
N ILE A 52 -27.30 -7.12 9.64
CA ILE A 52 -28.60 -6.42 9.77
C ILE A 52 -29.66 -7.26 10.51
N SER A 53 -29.66 -8.59 10.29
CA SER A 53 -30.59 -9.53 10.93
C SER A 53 -30.11 -10.03 12.30
N ALA A 54 -28.79 -10.13 12.50
CA ALA A 54 -28.19 -10.67 13.71
C ALA A 54 -28.25 -9.70 14.90
N LEU A 55 -28.09 -8.39 14.64
CA LEU A 55 -27.91 -7.33 15.66
C LEU A 55 -29.23 -6.72 16.18
N THR A 56 -30.19 -7.56 16.54
CA THR A 56 -31.44 -7.09 17.18
C THR A 56 -31.29 -7.03 18.70
N LEU A 57 -31.31 -5.82 19.28
CA LEU A 57 -31.34 -5.64 20.73
C LEU A 57 -32.72 -6.04 21.32
N PRO A 58 -32.76 -6.69 22.50
CA PRO A 58 -34.02 -7.01 23.19
C PRO A 58 -34.81 -5.74 23.58
N PRO A 59 -36.14 -5.70 23.37
CA PRO A 59 -36.94 -4.55 23.78
C PRO A 59 -36.87 -4.36 25.30
N ARG A 60 -36.88 -3.10 25.75
CA ARG A 60 -36.92 -2.79 27.18
C ARG A 60 -38.30 -3.17 27.73
N ARG A 61 -38.33 -3.92 28.83
CA ARG A 61 -39.61 -4.24 29.48
C ARG A 61 -40.14 -2.95 30.10
N VAL A 62 -41.34 -2.54 29.71
CA VAL A 62 -42.06 -1.44 30.36
C VAL A 62 -42.21 -1.83 31.83
N MET A 63 -41.59 -1.05 32.72
CA MET A 63 -41.88 -1.18 34.15
C MET A 63 -43.35 -0.84 34.33
N PHE A 64 -44.14 -1.79 34.86
CA PHE A 64 -45.52 -1.58 35.27
C PHE A 64 -45.56 -0.65 36.50
N THR A 65 -45.21 0.62 36.33
CA THR A 65 -45.22 1.58 37.46
C THR A 65 -46.42 2.53 37.39
N GLU A 66 -47.12 2.60 36.28
CA GLU A 66 -48.39 3.32 36.20
C GLU A 66 -49.54 2.30 36.19
N LEU A 67 -50.42 2.40 37.19
CA LEU A 67 -51.74 1.77 37.13
C LEU A 67 -52.35 2.14 35.77
N PRO A 68 -52.87 1.20 34.97
CA PRO A 68 -53.49 1.52 33.70
C PRO A 68 -54.62 2.52 33.95
N VAL A 69 -54.43 3.78 33.56
CA VAL A 69 -55.42 4.86 33.70
C VAL A 69 -56.43 4.81 32.54
N GLY A 70 -56.18 3.98 31.52
CA GLY A 70 -57.00 3.82 30.33
C GLY A 70 -58.19 2.86 30.49
N GLY A 71 -59.17 3.01 29.60
CA GLY A 71 -60.38 2.19 29.53
C GLY A 71 -60.13 0.79 28.96
N TYR A 72 -61.19 0.18 28.40
CA TYR A 72 -61.12 -1.13 27.76
C TYR A 72 -60.96 -0.97 26.24
N SER A 73 -59.92 -1.56 25.66
CA SER A 73 -59.58 -1.46 24.23
C SER A 73 -60.26 -2.52 23.36
N SER A 74 -60.54 -3.71 23.92
CA SER A 74 -61.15 -4.81 23.18
C SER A 74 -61.68 -5.91 24.12
N VAL A 75 -62.16 -7.01 23.54
CA VAL A 75 -62.55 -8.24 24.24
C VAL A 75 -61.66 -9.39 23.74
N THR A 76 -61.25 -10.29 24.62
CA THR A 76 -60.32 -11.39 24.32
C THR A 76 -60.74 -12.66 25.08
N ASN A 77 -60.36 -13.84 24.62
CA ASN A 77 -60.75 -15.11 25.25
C ASN A 77 -59.74 -15.63 26.31
N ARG A 78 -58.83 -14.76 26.74
CA ARG A 78 -57.82 -15.02 27.76
C ARG A 78 -57.59 -13.77 28.59
N GLY A 79 -57.63 -13.90 29.91
CA GLY A 79 -57.41 -12.79 30.81
C GLY A 79 -57.39 -13.23 32.27
N HIS A 80 -57.13 -12.28 33.15
CA HIS A 80 -57.16 -12.52 34.59
C HIS A 80 -58.63 -12.50 35.09
N PRO A 81 -59.02 -13.23 36.15
CA PRO A 81 -60.43 -13.33 36.58
C PRO A 81 -61.15 -12.00 36.86
N ASP A 82 -60.42 -10.96 37.25
CA ASP A 82 -60.93 -9.59 37.45
C ASP A 82 -61.26 -8.85 36.14
N GLN A 83 -60.95 -9.46 34.99
CA GLN A 83 -61.21 -8.92 33.65
C GLN A 83 -62.38 -9.62 32.94
N ILE A 84 -63.02 -10.62 33.56
CA ILE A 84 -64.14 -11.34 32.94
C ILE A 84 -65.26 -10.34 32.62
N LEU A 85 -65.83 -10.45 31.41
CA LEU A 85 -66.95 -9.60 31.01
C LEU A 85 -68.13 -9.78 31.98
N PRO A 86 -68.75 -8.69 32.48
CA PRO A 86 -69.93 -8.77 33.33
C PRO A 86 -71.06 -9.64 32.77
N SER A 87 -71.21 -9.68 31.44
CA SER A 87 -72.18 -10.53 30.74
C SER A 87 -71.89 -12.02 30.87
N GLU A 88 -70.63 -12.44 31.06
CA GLU A 88 -70.30 -13.85 31.29
C GLU A 88 -70.78 -14.31 32.67
N PHE A 89 -70.91 -13.42 33.66
CA PHE A 89 -71.51 -13.79 34.96
C PHE A 89 -73.03 -13.98 34.92
N ALA A 90 -73.68 -13.62 33.80
CA ALA A 90 -75.12 -13.80 33.62
C ALA A 90 -75.48 -15.15 32.95
N VAL A 91 -74.49 -15.95 32.55
CA VAL A 91 -74.73 -17.29 32.00
C VAL A 91 -74.88 -18.32 33.12
N ASP A 92 -75.53 -19.44 32.82
CA ASP A 92 -75.69 -20.55 33.76
C ASP A 92 -74.32 -21.10 34.25
N GLU A 93 -74.26 -21.60 35.49
CA GLU A 93 -73.03 -22.07 36.12
C GLU A 93 -72.32 -23.16 35.31
N LEU A 94 -73.07 -24.11 34.73
CA LEU A 94 -72.47 -25.18 33.91
C LEU A 94 -71.95 -24.64 32.57
N GLU A 95 -72.64 -23.67 31.98
CA GLU A 95 -72.21 -23.02 30.74
C GLU A 95 -70.98 -22.12 30.98
N PHE A 96 -70.90 -21.45 32.13
CA PHE A 96 -69.71 -20.69 32.54
C PHE A 96 -68.50 -21.61 32.68
N LEU A 97 -68.65 -22.74 33.38
CA LEU A 97 -67.58 -23.73 33.56
C LEU A 97 -67.14 -24.34 32.23
N ARG A 98 -68.08 -24.65 31.33
CA ARG A 98 -67.78 -25.14 29.97
C ARG A 98 -66.95 -24.11 29.21
N ARG A 99 -67.38 -22.84 29.19
CA ARG A 99 -66.67 -21.76 28.49
C ARG A 99 -65.30 -21.48 29.08
N TYR A 100 -65.15 -21.61 30.39
CA TYR A 100 -63.85 -21.51 31.05
C TYR A 100 -62.91 -22.66 30.62
N ALA A 101 -63.39 -23.91 30.63
CA ALA A 101 -62.61 -25.08 30.23
C ALA A 101 -62.19 -25.04 28.75
N GLU A 102 -63.10 -24.60 27.87
CA GLU A 102 -62.89 -24.55 26.41
C GLU A 102 -62.17 -23.26 25.94
N ASN A 103 -61.75 -22.36 26.85
CA ASN A 103 -61.17 -21.05 26.52
C ASN A 103 -62.08 -20.17 25.64
N GLU A 104 -63.39 -20.22 25.91
CA GLU A 104 -64.42 -19.40 25.26
C GLU A 104 -64.90 -18.24 26.14
N LEU A 105 -64.44 -18.17 27.40
CA LEU A 105 -64.81 -17.09 28.31
C LEU A 105 -64.22 -15.75 27.84
N LEU A 106 -65.04 -14.70 27.84
CA LEU A 106 -64.63 -13.38 27.37
C LEU A 106 -64.10 -12.50 28.51
N TYR A 107 -62.98 -11.83 28.23
CA TYR A 107 -62.30 -10.91 29.14
C TYR A 107 -62.12 -9.54 28.46
N TYR A 108 -62.25 -8.47 29.23
CA TYR A 108 -61.89 -7.13 28.79
C TYR A 108 -60.38 -7.02 28.62
N ARG A 109 -59.95 -6.55 27.45
CA ARG A 109 -58.57 -6.14 27.21
C ARG A 109 -58.43 -4.67 27.60
N ARG A 110 -57.60 -4.36 28.59
CA ARG A 110 -57.31 -2.96 28.96
C ARG A 110 -56.52 -2.27 27.86
N GLU A 111 -56.70 -0.97 27.72
CA GLU A 111 -55.88 -0.14 26.85
C GLU A 111 -54.46 0.00 27.44
N GLU A 112 -53.45 -0.42 26.68
CA GLU A 112 -52.05 -0.19 27.08
C GLU A 112 -51.69 1.26 26.78
N PRO A 113 -51.16 2.05 27.74
CA PRO A 113 -50.73 3.40 27.46
C PRO A 113 -49.60 3.39 26.42
N GLN A 114 -49.81 4.09 25.30
CA GLN A 114 -48.85 4.23 24.19
C GLN A 114 -47.71 5.22 24.49
N SER A 115 -47.21 5.28 25.72
CA SER A 115 -45.96 6.02 25.96
C SER A 115 -44.79 5.13 25.55
N GLN A 116 -44.38 5.21 24.29
CA GLN A 116 -43.05 4.76 23.90
C GLN A 116 -42.05 5.57 24.75
N VAL A 117 -41.41 4.88 25.68
CA VAL A 117 -40.29 5.44 26.43
C VAL A 117 -39.26 5.86 25.39
N ARG A 118 -38.89 7.14 25.37
CA ARG A 118 -37.85 7.60 24.46
C ARG A 118 -36.53 6.95 24.87
N GLU A 119 -35.88 6.32 23.90
CA GLU A 119 -34.64 5.58 24.06
C GLU A 119 -33.58 6.16 23.12
N ASP A 120 -32.35 6.37 23.58
CA ASP A 120 -31.20 6.72 22.73
C ASP A 120 -30.21 5.55 22.63
N LEU A 121 -29.56 5.41 21.48
CA LEU A 121 -28.53 4.40 21.22
C LEU A 121 -27.17 5.06 21.08
N VAL A 122 -26.20 4.61 21.87
CA VAL A 122 -24.79 4.97 21.68
C VAL A 122 -24.02 3.75 21.22
N VAL A 123 -23.41 3.84 20.04
CA VAL A 123 -22.54 2.80 19.50
C VAL A 123 -21.09 3.20 19.79
N LEU A 124 -20.41 2.46 20.65
CA LEU A 124 -19.01 2.68 21.00
C LEU A 124 -18.11 1.71 20.23
N LEU A 125 -17.30 2.23 19.31
CA LEU A 125 -16.30 1.45 18.58
C LEU A 125 -14.98 1.39 19.36
N ASP A 126 -14.54 0.17 19.68
CA ASP A 126 -13.16 -0.08 20.03
C ASP A 126 -12.31 -0.07 18.75
N GLN A 127 -11.42 0.92 18.67
CA GLN A 127 -10.49 1.13 17.56
C GLN A 127 -9.04 0.90 17.99
N GLY A 128 -8.88 0.35 19.19
CA GLY A 128 -7.61 -0.04 19.77
C GLY A 128 -6.97 -1.22 19.05
N VAL A 129 -5.76 -1.56 19.48
CA VAL A 129 -4.88 -2.51 18.80
C VAL A 129 -5.47 -3.92 18.61
N ARG A 130 -6.43 -4.31 19.46
CA ARG A 130 -7.02 -5.66 19.45
C ARG A 130 -8.08 -5.85 18.37
N THR A 131 -8.63 -4.75 17.85
CA THR A 131 -9.65 -4.80 16.81
C THR A 131 -9.08 -4.58 15.42
N TRP A 132 -7.75 -4.38 15.28
CA TRP A 132 -7.11 -4.16 13.98
C TRP A 132 -7.20 -5.39 13.06
N GLY A 133 -7.16 -5.15 11.75
CA GLY A 133 -7.33 -6.19 10.72
C GLY A 133 -8.79 -6.44 10.38
N ASP A 134 -9.14 -7.70 10.09
CA ASP A 134 -10.50 -8.11 9.72
C ASP A 134 -11.57 -7.77 10.78
N PRO A 135 -11.32 -7.91 12.10
CA PRO A 135 -12.29 -7.54 13.13
C PRO A 135 -12.75 -6.08 12.98
N ARG A 136 -11.86 -5.17 12.58
CA ARG A 136 -12.19 -3.76 12.40
C ARG A 136 -13.26 -3.55 11.33
N LEU A 137 -13.07 -4.18 10.17
CA LEU A 137 -14.02 -4.05 9.07
C LEU A 137 -15.39 -4.60 9.47
N ALA A 138 -15.40 -5.70 10.21
CA ALA A 138 -16.62 -6.30 10.75
C ALA A 138 -17.27 -5.40 11.83
N LEU A 139 -16.50 -4.80 12.74
CA LEU A 139 -17.03 -3.89 13.76
C LEU A 139 -17.54 -2.58 13.14
N SER A 140 -16.88 -2.05 12.10
CA SER A 140 -17.40 -0.93 11.31
C SER A 140 -18.70 -1.32 10.60
N ALA A 141 -18.83 -2.56 10.10
CA ALA A 141 -20.07 -3.05 9.52
C ALA A 141 -21.19 -3.16 10.56
N ALA A 142 -20.85 -3.60 11.78
CA ALA A 142 -21.79 -3.66 12.89
C ALA A 142 -22.28 -2.26 13.29
N ALA A 143 -21.39 -1.28 13.30
CA ALA A 143 -21.73 0.12 13.57
C ALA A 143 -22.72 0.67 12.55
N VAL A 144 -22.45 0.45 11.25
CA VAL A 144 -23.35 0.82 10.16
C VAL A 144 -24.69 0.11 10.31
N ALA A 145 -24.70 -1.20 10.54
CA ALA A 145 -25.92 -1.98 10.68
C ALA A 145 -26.79 -1.55 11.87
N LEU A 146 -26.18 -1.23 13.01
CA LEU A 146 -26.87 -0.70 14.20
C LEU A 146 -27.44 0.70 13.94
N GLY A 147 -26.64 1.59 13.34
CA GLY A 147 -27.06 2.96 12.99
C GLY A 147 -28.24 2.98 12.03
N SER A 148 -28.13 2.31 10.89
CA SER A 148 -29.20 2.23 9.90
C SER A 148 -30.49 1.60 10.46
N ARG A 149 -30.36 0.65 11.39
CA ARG A 149 -31.53 0.01 12.02
C ARG A 149 -32.22 0.94 13.02
N ALA A 150 -31.45 1.67 13.81
CA ALA A 150 -31.98 2.59 14.80
C ALA A 150 -32.67 3.79 14.13
N GLU A 151 -32.12 4.32 13.04
CA GLU A 151 -32.78 5.37 12.24
C GLU A 151 -34.12 4.88 11.67
N ARG A 152 -34.18 3.65 11.14
CA ARG A 152 -35.45 3.05 10.67
C ARG A 152 -36.51 2.90 11.77
N ARG A 153 -36.10 2.87 13.05
CA ARG A 153 -36.99 2.80 14.21
C ARG A 153 -37.31 4.18 14.80
N GLY A 154 -36.76 5.26 14.24
CA GLY A 154 -36.91 6.61 14.78
C GLY A 154 -36.17 6.80 16.11
N MET A 155 -35.15 5.99 16.39
CA MET A 155 -34.36 6.05 17.62
C MET A 155 -33.12 6.94 17.41
N PRO A 156 -32.87 7.96 18.24
CA PRO A 156 -31.64 8.75 18.20
C PRO A 156 -30.39 7.87 18.33
N VAL A 157 -29.37 8.13 17.51
CA VAL A 157 -28.10 7.38 17.51
C VAL A 157 -26.92 8.32 17.60
N LYS A 158 -25.99 8.03 18.52
CA LYS A 158 -24.68 8.67 18.55
C LYS A 158 -23.58 7.62 18.40
N PHE A 159 -22.47 8.02 17.79
CA PHE A 159 -21.28 7.18 17.67
C PHE A 159 -20.16 7.72 18.55
N ALA A 160 -19.51 6.83 19.26
CA ALA A 160 -18.30 7.11 20.02
C ALA A 160 -17.21 6.13 19.60
N ALA A 161 -15.96 6.51 19.78
CA ALA A 161 -14.85 5.61 19.54
C ALA A 161 -13.74 5.82 20.57
N THR A 162 -12.86 4.85 20.73
CA THR A 162 -11.63 5.07 21.52
C THR A 162 -10.79 6.22 20.94
N SER A 163 -10.89 6.49 19.63
CA SER A 163 -10.06 7.48 18.94
C SER A 163 -10.50 8.92 19.22
N ASN A 164 -11.78 9.15 19.47
CA ASN A 164 -12.30 10.43 19.96
C ASN A 164 -12.40 10.46 21.49
N GLY A 165 -11.79 9.49 22.17
CA GLY A 165 -11.80 9.39 23.62
C GLY A 165 -13.18 9.09 24.19
N GLY A 166 -14.09 8.49 23.43
CA GLY A 166 -15.44 8.14 23.89
C GLY A 166 -16.43 9.29 23.89
N GLU A 167 -16.18 10.36 23.15
CA GLU A 167 -17.11 11.50 23.01
C GLU A 167 -18.20 11.18 21.97
N PRO A 168 -19.49 11.07 22.34
CA PRO A 168 -20.53 10.70 21.38
C PRO A 168 -20.82 11.83 20.39
N THR A 169 -20.82 11.51 19.09
CA THR A 169 -20.99 12.44 17.97
C THR A 169 -21.96 11.89 16.93
N GLU A 170 -22.65 12.80 16.24
CA GLU A 170 -23.49 12.51 15.08
C GLU A 170 -22.80 12.94 13.77
N GLU A 171 -21.71 13.71 13.87
CA GLU A 171 -20.96 14.24 12.73
C GLU A 171 -19.73 13.38 12.39
N ASP A 172 -19.24 13.54 11.15
CA ASP A 172 -17.98 12.98 10.65
C ASP A 172 -17.87 11.45 10.81
N ILE A 173 -18.99 10.73 10.70
CA ILE A 173 -19.07 9.29 10.96
C ILE A 173 -18.10 8.50 10.08
N GLY A 174 -17.93 8.89 8.82
CA GLY A 174 -16.94 8.26 7.94
C GLY A 174 -15.51 8.37 8.45
N ASP A 175 -15.11 9.53 8.98
CA ASP A 175 -13.78 9.73 9.58
C ASP A 175 -13.66 8.92 10.87
N LEU A 176 -14.74 8.88 11.66
CA LEU A 176 -14.79 8.10 12.89
C LEU A 176 -14.63 6.61 12.58
N LEU A 177 -15.35 6.03 11.63
CA LEU A 177 -15.22 4.62 11.23
C LEU A 177 -13.83 4.30 10.63
N GLU A 178 -13.22 5.25 9.93
CA GLU A 178 -11.85 5.14 9.39
C GLU A 178 -10.73 5.45 10.39
N ALA A 179 -11.07 5.90 11.59
CA ALA A 179 -10.10 6.10 12.65
C ALA A 179 -9.62 4.77 13.24
N SER A 180 -8.38 4.79 13.71
CA SER A 180 -7.73 3.72 14.47
C SER A 180 -6.79 4.37 15.46
N ASP A 181 -6.72 3.80 16.65
CA ASP A 181 -5.88 4.33 17.71
C ASP A 181 -5.08 3.21 18.39
N LEU A 182 -4.26 3.60 19.35
CA LEU A 182 -3.35 2.73 20.07
C LEU A 182 -3.87 2.37 21.49
N SER A 183 -5.17 2.50 21.73
CA SER A 183 -5.77 2.15 23.03
C SER A 183 -5.58 0.65 23.27
N ALA A 184 -5.17 0.30 24.49
CA ALA A 184 -4.97 -1.09 24.89
C ALA A 184 -6.31 -1.85 25.06
N ASN A 185 -7.33 -1.12 25.49
CA ASN A 185 -8.69 -1.56 25.71
C ASN A 185 -9.66 -0.35 25.63
N PRO A 186 -10.97 -0.56 25.46
CA PRO A 186 -11.95 0.52 25.35
C PRO A 186 -12.47 1.06 26.69
N GLY A 187 -11.90 0.66 27.84
CA GLY A 187 -12.43 0.92 29.17
C GLY A 187 -12.62 2.41 29.48
N LEU A 188 -11.62 3.25 29.18
CA LEU A 188 -11.70 4.70 29.41
C LEU A 188 -12.76 5.38 28.54
N ALA A 189 -12.88 4.96 27.28
CA ALA A 189 -13.89 5.48 26.38
C ALA A 189 -15.29 5.03 26.81
N LEU A 190 -15.41 3.79 27.28
CA LEU A 190 -16.65 3.25 27.84
C LEU A 190 -17.07 4.02 29.10
N GLU A 191 -16.14 4.29 30.02
CA GLU A 191 -16.43 5.07 31.23
C GLU A 191 -17.00 6.45 30.88
N ARG A 192 -16.38 7.15 29.92
CA ARG A 192 -16.87 8.47 29.46
C ARG A 192 -18.25 8.43 28.82
N VAL A 193 -18.54 7.41 28.00
CA VAL A 193 -19.88 7.21 27.42
C VAL A 193 -20.92 6.94 28.50
N LEU A 194 -20.56 6.21 29.56
CA LEU A 194 -21.44 5.89 30.69
C LEU A 194 -21.64 7.09 31.64
N GLU A 195 -20.66 7.99 31.73
CA GLU A 195 -20.72 9.21 32.56
C GLU A 195 -21.43 10.38 31.86
N GLU A 196 -21.57 10.36 30.53
CA GLU A 196 -22.31 11.40 29.80
C GLU A 196 -23.78 11.43 30.28
N PRO A 197 -24.27 12.57 30.78
CA PRO A 197 -25.63 12.67 31.29
C PRO A 197 -26.66 12.37 30.19
N ALA A 198 -27.54 11.41 30.46
CA ALA A 198 -28.68 11.08 29.61
C ALA A 198 -29.98 11.57 30.26
N LEU A 199 -30.82 12.27 29.50
CA LEU A 199 -32.16 12.67 29.94
C LEU A 199 -33.18 11.53 29.79
N GLU A 200 -32.84 10.50 29.03
CA GLU A 200 -33.71 9.40 28.59
C GLU A 200 -33.03 8.05 28.86
N ASN A 201 -33.73 6.96 28.57
CA ASN A 201 -33.17 5.62 28.78
C ASN A 201 -32.20 5.27 27.64
N ARG A 202 -31.00 4.82 27.99
CA ARG A 202 -29.91 4.63 27.01
C ARG A 202 -29.54 3.17 26.81
N ASP A 203 -29.36 2.78 25.56
CA ASP A 203 -28.67 1.56 25.20
C ASP A 203 -27.26 1.90 24.70
N VAL A 204 -26.24 1.29 25.30
CA VAL A 204 -24.85 1.42 24.85
C VAL A 204 -24.41 0.08 24.27
N VAL A 205 -23.89 0.08 23.04
CA VAL A 205 -23.34 -1.12 22.40
C VAL A 205 -21.84 -0.94 22.19
N LEU A 206 -21.04 -1.68 22.96
CA LEU A 206 -19.59 -1.74 22.81
C LEU A 206 -19.22 -2.75 21.71
N LEU A 207 -18.62 -2.26 20.63
CA LEU A 207 -18.11 -3.06 19.52
C LEU A 207 -16.61 -3.30 19.75
N THR A 208 -16.19 -4.53 20.09
CA THR A 208 -14.81 -4.81 20.52
C THR A 208 -14.33 -6.23 20.20
N HIS A 209 -13.10 -6.56 20.60
CA HIS A 209 -12.53 -7.90 20.55
C HIS A 209 -12.87 -8.67 21.84
N PRO A 210 -13.16 -9.99 21.84
CA PRO A 210 -13.54 -10.74 23.05
C PRO A 210 -12.52 -10.64 24.20
N ARG A 211 -11.22 -10.63 23.86
CA ARG A 211 -10.12 -10.37 24.82
C ARG A 211 -10.25 -9.05 25.59
N ALA A 212 -10.86 -8.00 25.02
CA ALA A 212 -11.01 -6.71 25.68
C ALA A 212 -12.05 -6.73 26.81
N LEU A 213 -13.07 -7.61 26.74
CA LEU A 213 -14.04 -7.77 27.83
C LEU A 213 -13.43 -8.39 29.10
N LEU A 214 -12.28 -9.05 28.97
CA LEU A 214 -11.57 -9.66 30.10
C LEU A 214 -10.73 -8.63 30.87
N GLU A 215 -10.49 -7.45 30.29
CA GLU A 215 -9.67 -6.40 30.90
C GLU A 215 -10.41 -5.77 32.09
N ASP A 216 -9.68 -5.53 33.17
CA ASP A 216 -10.28 -5.02 34.42
C ASP A 216 -10.90 -3.63 34.23
N ASP A 217 -10.32 -2.76 33.40
CA ASP A 217 -10.85 -1.43 33.11
C ASP A 217 -12.27 -1.49 32.53
N VAL A 218 -12.50 -2.43 31.59
CA VAL A 218 -13.81 -2.63 30.95
C VAL A 218 -14.81 -3.24 31.93
N ARG A 219 -14.35 -4.18 32.77
CA ARG A 219 -15.18 -4.81 33.83
C ARG A 219 -15.57 -3.82 34.93
N ILE A 220 -14.67 -2.90 35.29
CA ILE A 220 -14.93 -1.86 36.28
C ILE A 220 -15.90 -0.82 35.71
N ALA A 221 -15.68 -0.34 34.49
CA ALA A 221 -16.57 0.61 33.82
C ALA A 221 -17.99 0.02 33.68
N SER A 222 -18.12 -1.23 33.23
CA SER A 222 -19.42 -1.91 33.10
C SER A 222 -20.15 -2.14 34.43
N ARG A 223 -19.44 -2.27 35.56
CA ARG A 223 -20.05 -2.33 36.90
C ARG A 223 -20.63 -0.99 37.35
N ARG A 224 -20.08 0.12 36.85
CA ARG A 224 -20.50 1.49 37.17
C ARG A 224 -21.62 2.01 36.27
N ALA A 225 -22.08 1.21 35.30
CA ALA A 225 -23.16 1.60 34.40
C ALA A 225 -24.42 2.04 35.20
N PRO A 226 -24.97 3.24 34.93
CA PRO A 226 -26.16 3.73 35.61
C PRO A 226 -27.38 2.83 35.38
N GLN A 227 -28.35 2.82 36.31
CA GLN A 227 -29.54 1.95 36.24
C GLN A 227 -30.43 2.21 35.00
N HIS A 228 -30.38 3.41 34.44
CA HIS A 228 -31.13 3.77 33.23
C HIS A 228 -30.39 3.41 31.93
N VAL A 229 -29.16 2.85 32.02
CA VAL A 229 -28.34 2.45 30.88
C VAL A 229 -28.26 0.93 30.78
N ARG A 230 -28.56 0.36 29.61
CA ARG A 230 -28.25 -1.05 29.31
C ARG A 230 -26.98 -1.12 28.48
N LEU A 231 -26.03 -1.93 28.93
CA LEU A 231 -24.75 -2.11 28.24
C LEU A 231 -24.74 -3.47 27.51
N PHE A 232 -24.55 -3.42 26.21
CA PHE A 232 -24.35 -4.59 25.35
C PHE A 232 -22.91 -4.60 24.82
N ALA A 233 -22.39 -5.77 24.50
CA ALA A 233 -21.12 -5.93 23.81
C ALA A 233 -21.29 -6.83 22.59
N LEU A 234 -20.80 -6.38 21.44
CA LEU A 234 -20.57 -7.22 20.27
C LEU A 234 -19.08 -7.49 20.16
N CYS A 235 -18.70 -8.74 20.38
CA CYS A 235 -17.32 -9.18 20.26
C CYS A 235 -17.09 -9.89 18.94
N ILE A 236 -16.01 -9.53 18.22
CA ILE A 236 -15.59 -10.21 16.99
C ILE A 236 -14.11 -10.56 17.11
N ASP A 237 -13.76 -11.82 16.87
CA ASP A 237 -12.37 -12.30 16.86
C ASP A 237 -11.75 -12.31 15.46
N GLU A 238 -10.46 -12.65 15.37
CA GLU A 238 -9.78 -12.69 14.07
C GLU A 238 -10.42 -13.73 13.15
N GLN A 239 -10.95 -14.84 13.68
CA GLN A 239 -11.57 -15.91 12.91
C GLN A 239 -12.96 -15.56 12.39
N GLY A 240 -13.52 -14.40 12.77
CA GLY A 240 -14.86 -13.95 12.38
C GLY A 240 -15.98 -14.54 13.23
N SER A 241 -15.65 -15.14 14.37
CA SER A 241 -16.64 -15.54 15.37
C SER A 241 -17.17 -14.27 16.05
N ALA A 242 -18.49 -14.10 16.03
CA ALA A 242 -19.16 -12.94 16.60
C ALA A 242 -20.11 -13.35 17.73
N GLU A 243 -20.04 -12.64 18.85
CA GLU A 243 -20.89 -12.85 20.02
C GLU A 243 -21.50 -11.52 20.48
N LEU A 244 -22.83 -11.47 20.52
CA LEU A 244 -23.58 -10.38 21.14
C LEU A 244 -23.96 -10.80 22.56
N SER A 245 -23.56 -10.00 23.55
CA SER A 245 -23.86 -10.22 24.96
C SER A 245 -24.41 -8.97 25.64
N GLU A 246 -25.09 -9.16 26.76
CA GLU A 246 -25.49 -8.09 27.68
C GLU A 246 -24.52 -8.09 28.86
N LEU A 247 -23.91 -6.94 29.16
CA LEU A 247 -23.02 -6.76 30.30
C LEU A 247 -23.84 -6.37 31.53
N ARG A 248 -24.11 -7.34 32.41
CA ARG A 248 -24.86 -7.15 33.65
C ARG A 248 -23.91 -7.11 34.83
N ARG A 249 -23.74 -5.93 35.46
CA ARG A 249 -22.87 -5.73 36.64
C ARG A 249 -21.44 -6.26 36.41
N GLY A 250 -20.91 -6.09 35.20
CA GLY A 250 -19.57 -6.54 34.80
C GLY A 250 -19.43 -8.03 34.46
N GLU A 251 -20.54 -8.77 34.38
CA GLU A 251 -20.59 -10.12 33.82
C GLU A 251 -21.25 -10.12 32.45
N SER A 252 -20.68 -10.89 31.51
CA SER A 252 -21.17 -11.01 30.14
C SER A 252 -22.18 -12.15 30.03
N VAL A 253 -23.43 -11.82 29.72
CA VAL A 253 -24.50 -12.78 29.46
C VAL A 253 -24.71 -12.89 27.95
N SER A 254 -24.32 -14.03 27.38
CA SER A 254 -24.45 -14.29 25.94
C SER A 254 -25.91 -14.24 25.50
N LEU A 255 -26.22 -13.44 24.47
CA LEU A 255 -27.53 -13.39 23.84
C LEU A 255 -27.55 -14.21 22.55
N ARG A 256 -26.52 -14.03 21.71
CA ARG A 256 -26.42 -14.65 20.38
C ARG A 256 -24.96 -14.86 20.00
N ARG A 257 -24.70 -15.95 19.29
CA ARG A 257 -23.42 -16.24 18.64
C ARG A 257 -23.64 -16.58 17.18
N PHE A 258 -22.78 -16.08 16.31
CA PHE A 258 -22.84 -16.33 14.88
C PHE A 258 -21.46 -16.23 14.24
N GLN A 259 -21.29 -16.85 13.09
CA GLN A 259 -20.03 -16.85 12.35
C GLN A 259 -20.17 -15.95 11.13
N LEU A 260 -19.24 -15.02 10.95
CA LEU A 260 -19.16 -14.19 9.75
C LEU A 260 -18.45 -14.97 8.65
N ALA A 261 -19.09 -15.05 7.48
CA ALA A 261 -18.45 -15.53 6.28
C ALA A 261 -17.53 -14.44 5.74
N ARG A 262 -16.22 -14.68 5.79
CA ARG A 262 -15.26 -13.77 5.16
C ARG A 262 -15.55 -13.73 3.66
N PRO A 263 -15.86 -12.56 3.08
CA PRO A 263 -15.96 -12.47 1.63
C PRO A 263 -14.62 -12.86 1.03
N ALA A 264 -14.64 -13.66 -0.05
CA ALA A 264 -13.44 -13.87 -0.85
C ALA A 264 -12.89 -12.49 -1.23
N PRO A 265 -11.56 -12.26 -1.21
CA PRO A 265 -11.01 -10.96 -1.56
C PRO A 265 -11.50 -10.61 -2.97
N THR A 266 -12.51 -9.73 -3.04
CA THR A 266 -12.92 -9.14 -4.31
C THR A 266 -11.71 -8.35 -4.74
N ARG A 267 -11.00 -8.90 -5.72
CA ARG A 267 -9.99 -8.16 -6.48
C ARG A 267 -10.72 -6.88 -6.88
N PRO A 268 -10.38 -5.70 -6.32
CA PRO A 268 -11.02 -4.48 -6.78
C PRO A 268 -10.84 -4.50 -8.29
N GLU A 269 -11.94 -4.32 -9.03
CA GLU A 269 -11.86 -4.12 -10.47
C GLU A 269 -10.81 -3.03 -10.66
N GLN A 270 -9.62 -3.47 -11.06
CA GLN A 270 -8.52 -2.57 -11.31
C GLN A 270 -9.02 -1.78 -12.49
N VAL A 271 -9.50 -0.55 -12.25
CA VAL A 271 -9.60 0.47 -13.30
C VAL A 271 -8.27 0.36 -14.03
N ALA A 272 -8.32 -0.14 -15.25
CA ALA A 272 -7.13 -0.45 -16.00
C ALA A 272 -6.34 0.85 -16.07
N ALA A 273 -5.25 0.94 -15.32
CA ALA A 273 -4.40 2.11 -15.33
C ALA A 273 -4.04 2.35 -16.80
N GLU A 274 -4.22 3.58 -17.29
CA GLU A 274 -3.71 3.95 -18.60
C GLU A 274 -2.21 3.64 -18.59
N LYS A 275 -1.81 2.57 -19.29
CA LYS A 275 -0.46 1.97 -19.21
C LYS A 275 0.68 2.94 -19.55
N ASN A 276 0.37 4.18 -19.96
CA ASN A 276 1.30 5.20 -20.41
C ASN A 276 1.03 6.60 -19.84
N ALA A 277 0.20 6.75 -18.80
CA ALA A 277 -0.02 8.08 -18.21
C ALA A 277 1.28 8.63 -17.58
N PRO A 278 1.50 9.96 -17.54
CA PRO A 278 2.65 10.52 -16.84
C PRO A 278 2.56 10.24 -15.33
N TRP A 279 3.71 10.01 -14.70
CA TRP A 279 3.80 9.87 -13.26
C TRP A 279 3.50 11.21 -12.57
N LYS A 280 2.73 11.15 -11.48
CA LYS A 280 2.35 12.32 -10.65
C LYS A 280 3.12 12.35 -9.34
N GLY A 281 3.25 13.53 -8.72
CA GLY A 281 3.88 13.71 -7.41
C GLY A 281 5.23 14.45 -7.49
N PRO A 282 6.02 14.44 -6.40
CA PRO A 282 7.32 15.12 -6.33
C PRO A 282 8.37 14.31 -7.09
N VAL A 283 8.34 14.39 -8.42
CA VAL A 283 9.22 13.67 -9.33
C VAL A 283 9.98 14.63 -10.22
N GLU A 284 11.06 14.16 -10.85
CA GLU A 284 11.84 14.97 -11.78
C GLU A 284 10.98 15.55 -12.93
N PRO A 285 11.18 16.83 -13.31
CA PRO A 285 10.29 17.52 -14.24
C PRO A 285 10.45 17.07 -15.69
N VAL A 286 11.62 16.58 -16.09
CA VAL A 286 11.84 16.06 -17.45
C VAL A 286 11.56 14.56 -17.45
N PRO A 287 10.56 14.07 -18.21
CA PRO A 287 10.12 12.68 -18.17
C PRO A 287 11.18 11.71 -18.73
N LEU A 288 10.87 10.42 -18.60
CA LEU A 288 11.67 9.30 -19.12
C LEU A 288 10.79 8.45 -20.05
N PRO A 289 10.44 8.96 -21.25
CA PRO A 289 9.43 8.32 -22.12
C PRO A 289 9.95 7.09 -22.88
N PHE A 290 11.24 6.76 -22.76
CA PHE A 290 11.87 5.69 -23.51
C PHE A 290 12.19 4.48 -22.63
N HIS A 291 11.83 3.30 -23.12
CA HIS A 291 12.05 2.01 -22.51
C HIS A 291 13.47 1.54 -22.81
N ILE A 292 14.40 1.94 -21.94
CA ILE A 292 15.80 1.51 -21.99
C ILE A 292 16.03 0.35 -21.00
N GLY A 293 16.98 -0.53 -21.36
CA GLY A 293 17.39 -1.60 -20.43
C GLY A 293 18.15 -1.05 -19.22
N LEU A 294 18.73 -1.93 -18.38
CA LEU A 294 19.40 -1.52 -17.15
C LEU A 294 20.41 -0.39 -17.35
N VAL A 295 20.23 0.70 -16.60
CA VAL A 295 21.11 1.87 -16.60
C VAL A 295 22.26 1.66 -15.62
N GLY A 296 23.35 1.03 -16.07
CA GLY A 296 24.52 0.75 -15.22
C GLY A 296 24.30 -0.39 -14.20
N PRO A 297 25.22 -0.56 -13.23
CA PRO A 297 25.16 -1.68 -12.30
C PRO A 297 23.99 -1.51 -11.32
N VAL A 298 23.25 -2.60 -11.12
CA VAL A 298 22.17 -2.68 -10.11
C VAL A 298 22.77 -2.64 -8.72
N ARG A 299 22.24 -1.77 -7.87
CA ARG A 299 22.61 -1.65 -6.46
C ARG A 299 21.65 -2.40 -5.55
N GLN A 300 20.36 -2.36 -5.85
CA GLN A 300 19.33 -3.03 -5.07
C GLN A 300 18.20 -3.51 -5.97
N MET A 301 17.49 -4.53 -5.49
CA MET A 301 16.34 -5.10 -6.16
C MET A 301 15.28 -5.52 -5.15
N ALA A 302 14.02 -5.45 -5.56
CA ALA A 302 12.91 -5.91 -4.76
C ALA A 302 11.76 -6.34 -5.67
N MET A 303 10.96 -7.32 -5.23
CA MET A 303 9.69 -7.67 -5.89
C MET A 303 8.53 -7.09 -5.10
N ASP A 304 7.49 -6.64 -5.81
CA ASP A 304 6.21 -6.33 -5.18
C ASP A 304 5.63 -7.57 -4.46
N THR A 305 4.68 -7.36 -3.56
CA THR A 305 4.11 -8.46 -2.77
C THR A 305 3.38 -9.48 -3.62
N GLU A 306 2.88 -9.07 -4.78
CA GLU A 306 2.12 -9.91 -5.70
C GLU A 306 3.03 -10.67 -6.68
N GLY A 307 4.35 -10.42 -6.67
CA GLY A 307 5.30 -11.04 -7.60
C GLY A 307 5.03 -10.71 -9.07
N ARG A 308 4.43 -9.55 -9.37
CA ARG A 308 4.14 -9.09 -10.73
C ARG A 308 5.26 -8.24 -11.31
N HIS A 309 5.94 -7.48 -10.46
CA HIS A 309 7.03 -6.60 -10.88
C HIS A 309 8.29 -6.88 -10.06
N LEU A 310 9.41 -6.96 -10.78
CA LEU A 310 10.73 -6.78 -10.21
C LEU A 310 11.10 -5.29 -10.35
N PHE A 311 11.57 -4.68 -9.27
CA PHE A 311 12.14 -3.34 -9.28
C PHE A 311 13.65 -3.42 -9.11
N THR A 312 14.37 -2.60 -9.84
CA THR A 312 15.83 -2.49 -9.71
C THR A 312 16.23 -1.03 -9.62
N VAL A 313 17.10 -0.69 -8.66
CA VAL A 313 17.71 0.62 -8.59
C VAL A 313 19.20 0.51 -8.93
N SER A 314 19.67 1.36 -9.83
CA SER A 314 21.06 1.42 -10.24
C SER A 314 21.76 2.70 -9.77
N ASN A 315 23.00 2.93 -10.21
CA ASN A 315 23.74 4.16 -9.91
C ASN A 315 22.93 5.42 -10.31
N ASN A 316 23.14 6.51 -9.58
CA ASN A 316 22.40 7.78 -9.73
C ASN A 316 20.89 7.68 -9.49
N GLY A 317 20.44 6.57 -8.87
CA GLY A 317 19.08 6.40 -8.39
C GLY A 317 18.07 6.09 -9.50
N TYR A 318 18.51 5.64 -10.67
CA TYR A 318 17.61 5.21 -11.74
C TYR A 318 16.86 3.95 -11.30
N LEU A 319 15.53 4.03 -11.24
CA LEU A 319 14.66 2.96 -10.79
C LEU A 319 13.92 2.39 -11.99
N HIS A 320 14.01 1.09 -12.22
CA HIS A 320 13.26 0.40 -13.27
C HIS A 320 12.18 -0.46 -12.64
N ALA A 321 11.03 -0.53 -13.30
CA ALA A 321 10.00 -1.53 -13.09
C ALA A 321 10.04 -2.55 -14.24
N TRP A 322 10.20 -3.83 -13.90
CA TRP A 322 10.27 -4.96 -14.81
C TRP A 322 9.03 -5.83 -14.60
N PRO A 323 8.01 -5.71 -15.46
CA PRO A 323 6.90 -6.65 -15.45
C PRO A 323 7.42 -8.08 -15.70
N LEU A 324 7.00 -9.03 -14.87
CA LEU A 324 7.36 -10.44 -15.02
C LEU A 324 6.44 -11.19 -16.00
N ASP A 325 5.47 -10.49 -16.58
CA ASP A 325 4.56 -11.00 -17.62
C ASP A 325 5.13 -10.88 -19.05
N GLY A 326 6.36 -10.38 -19.19
CA GLY A 326 7.03 -10.17 -20.48
C GLY A 326 6.76 -8.80 -21.14
N SER A 327 5.96 -7.93 -20.50
CA SER A 327 5.78 -6.56 -20.95
C SER A 327 7.09 -5.77 -20.89
N SER A 328 7.17 -4.68 -21.67
CA SER A 328 8.38 -3.86 -21.73
C SER A 328 8.66 -3.16 -20.40
N PRO A 329 9.93 -3.09 -19.98
CA PRO A 329 10.31 -2.45 -18.73
C PRO A 329 10.14 -0.94 -18.79
N GLU A 330 9.82 -0.33 -17.67
CA GLU A 330 9.66 1.11 -17.54
C GLU A 330 10.77 1.69 -16.65
N LEU A 331 11.38 2.79 -17.09
CA LEU A 331 12.26 3.58 -16.24
C LEU A 331 11.42 4.62 -15.48
N LEU A 332 11.32 4.45 -14.17
CA LEU A 332 10.51 5.29 -13.29
C LEU A 332 11.21 6.63 -13.03
N PRO A 333 10.46 7.74 -12.90
CA PRO A 333 11.06 9.03 -12.62
C PRO A 333 11.64 9.04 -11.20
N ARG A 334 12.73 9.77 -11.04
CA ARG A 334 13.40 9.89 -9.74
C ARG A 334 12.66 10.91 -8.87
N PRO A 335 12.62 10.68 -7.55
CA PRO A 335 11.93 11.59 -6.66
C PRO A 335 12.74 12.89 -6.54
N LEU A 336 12.00 14.00 -6.51
CA LEU A 336 12.53 15.34 -6.39
C LEU A 336 12.38 15.80 -4.95
N GLY A 337 13.50 16.04 -4.27
CA GLY A 337 13.54 16.69 -2.96
C GLY A 337 13.80 18.18 -3.09
N GLU A 338 13.90 18.87 -1.94
CA GLU A 338 14.21 20.31 -1.88
C GLU A 338 15.57 20.64 -2.52
N ASP A 339 16.56 19.77 -2.34
CA ASP A 339 17.92 19.93 -2.87
C ASP A 339 18.09 19.40 -4.31
N GLY A 340 16.99 19.00 -4.97
CA GLY A 340 16.99 18.40 -6.30
C GLY A 340 16.76 16.88 -6.29
N VAL A 341 17.19 16.18 -7.35
CA VAL A 341 16.94 14.74 -7.48
C VAL A 341 17.70 13.95 -6.43
N LEU A 342 16.99 13.05 -5.74
CA LEU A 342 17.59 12.12 -4.80
C LEU A 342 18.25 10.96 -5.54
N LYS A 343 19.58 10.90 -5.53
CA LYS A 343 20.38 9.97 -6.36
C LYS A 343 20.93 8.76 -5.63
N GLU A 344 21.02 8.82 -4.31
CA GLU A 344 21.68 7.78 -3.52
C GLU A 344 20.67 6.78 -2.96
N PRO A 345 20.52 5.58 -3.54
CA PRO A 345 19.63 4.57 -3.00
C PRO A 345 20.20 3.98 -1.71
N VAL A 346 19.36 3.90 -0.68
CA VAL A 346 19.70 3.34 0.63
C VAL A 346 19.00 2.00 0.84
N ALA A 347 17.72 1.90 0.48
CA ALA A 347 16.97 0.63 0.51
C ALA A 347 15.86 0.64 -0.56
N LEU A 348 15.50 -0.56 -1.01
CA LEU A 348 14.38 -0.79 -1.93
C LEU A 348 13.48 -1.88 -1.35
N THR A 349 12.18 -1.65 -1.28
CA THR A 349 11.23 -2.62 -0.71
C THR A 349 9.96 -2.63 -1.54
N GLY A 350 9.65 -3.77 -2.14
CA GLY A 350 8.38 -3.93 -2.83
C GLY A 350 7.22 -3.98 -1.85
N VAL A 351 6.13 -3.32 -2.22
CA VAL A 351 4.90 -3.17 -1.44
C VAL A 351 3.71 -3.62 -2.28
N LYS A 352 2.51 -3.63 -1.70
CA LYS A 352 1.31 -3.95 -2.46
C LYS A 352 1.05 -2.89 -3.53
N GLY A 353 1.00 -3.31 -4.79
CA GLY A 353 0.77 -2.41 -5.93
C GLY A 353 1.95 -1.48 -6.25
N GLY A 354 3.17 -1.77 -5.80
CA GLY A 354 4.28 -0.86 -6.05
C GLY A 354 5.59 -1.13 -5.32
N VAL A 355 6.37 -0.08 -5.12
CA VAL A 355 7.68 -0.15 -4.46
C VAL A 355 7.94 1.11 -3.63
N VAL A 356 8.63 0.95 -2.50
CA VAL A 356 9.19 2.07 -1.73
C VAL A 356 10.69 2.14 -1.95
N SER A 357 11.18 3.32 -2.30
CA SER A 357 12.59 3.64 -2.41
C SER A 357 13.01 4.57 -1.28
N LEU A 358 13.89 4.07 -0.41
CA LEU A 358 14.56 4.87 0.60
C LEU A 358 15.85 5.45 0.01
N ARG A 359 16.03 6.77 0.14
CA ARG A 359 17.16 7.49 -0.46
C ARG A 359 17.78 8.47 0.52
N SER A 360 19.06 8.74 0.33
CA SER A 360 19.81 9.79 1.01
C SER A 360 19.86 11.05 0.15
N GLY A 361 19.64 12.21 0.75
CA GLY A 361 19.82 13.52 0.12
C GLY A 361 19.86 14.64 1.17
N GLY A 362 20.79 15.59 1.01
CA GLY A 362 20.98 16.67 1.99
C GLY A 362 21.36 16.17 3.38
N GLY A 363 21.97 14.98 3.48
CA GLY A 363 22.29 14.32 4.76
C GLY A 363 21.08 13.71 5.49
N ARG A 364 19.90 13.66 4.86
CA ARG A 364 18.66 13.09 5.42
C ARG A 364 18.19 11.87 4.64
N LEU A 365 17.55 10.94 5.33
CA LEU A 365 16.84 9.83 4.70
C LEU A 365 15.42 10.25 4.32
N ARG A 366 14.98 9.89 3.12
CA ARG A 366 13.62 10.13 2.63
C ARG A 366 13.08 8.87 1.96
N ALA A 367 11.83 8.51 2.25
CA ALA A 367 11.18 7.35 1.64
C ALA A 367 10.13 7.81 0.63
N HIS A 368 10.13 7.21 -0.56
CA HIS A 368 9.19 7.53 -1.63
C HIS A 368 8.46 6.27 -2.04
N ALA A 369 7.13 6.29 -1.91
CA ALA A 369 6.26 5.21 -2.34
C ALA A 369 5.84 5.45 -3.80
N TYR A 370 6.09 4.47 -4.65
CA TYR A 370 5.66 4.42 -6.04
C TYR A 370 4.45 3.49 -6.12
N ASP A 371 3.29 4.04 -6.44
CA ASP A 371 2.08 3.26 -6.75
C ASP A 371 1.99 3.08 -8.26
N THR A 372 2.17 1.84 -8.73
CA THR A 372 2.16 1.53 -10.17
C THR A 372 0.75 1.52 -10.75
N VAL A 373 -0.28 1.44 -9.92
CA VAL A 373 -1.68 1.47 -10.34
C VAL A 373 -2.14 2.91 -10.56
N SER A 374 -1.93 3.79 -9.58
CA SER A 374 -2.31 5.21 -9.72
C SER A 374 -1.28 6.04 -10.50
N ARG A 375 -0.08 5.46 -10.76
CA ARG A 375 1.08 6.15 -11.35
C ARG A 375 1.43 7.43 -10.58
N SER A 376 1.48 7.31 -9.26
CA SER A 376 1.86 8.41 -8.37
C SER A 376 3.05 8.06 -7.50
N VAL A 377 3.87 9.06 -7.23
CA VAL A 377 4.93 9.01 -6.22
C VAL A 377 4.50 9.89 -5.05
N SER A 378 4.67 9.39 -3.82
CA SER A 378 4.43 10.16 -2.60
C SER A 378 5.62 10.03 -1.65
N GLU A 379 6.05 11.14 -1.07
CA GLU A 379 7.04 11.14 0.01
C GLU A 379 6.37 10.72 1.32
N LEU A 380 6.92 9.69 1.98
CA LEU A 380 6.48 9.24 3.29
C LEU A 380 7.16 10.10 4.36
N ARG A 381 6.35 10.76 5.19
CA ARG A 381 6.82 11.66 6.26
C ARG A 381 7.29 10.85 7.47
N GLY A 382 8.19 11.43 8.29
CA GLY A 382 8.60 10.86 9.58
C GLY A 382 10.05 10.34 9.67
N LEU A 383 10.82 10.39 8.58
CA LEU A 383 12.24 10.03 8.56
C LEU A 383 13.18 11.23 8.81
N ASP A 384 12.65 12.43 8.66
CA ASP A 384 13.33 13.73 8.76
C ASP A 384 13.84 14.05 10.17
N GLN A 385 13.34 13.35 11.19
CA GLN A 385 13.73 13.55 12.60
C GLN A 385 15.03 12.84 13.00
N PHE A 386 15.63 12.04 12.11
CA PHE A 386 16.73 11.14 12.48
C PHE A 386 17.92 11.27 11.54
N GLN A 387 19.10 11.49 12.14
CA GLN A 387 20.38 11.33 11.46
C GLN A 387 20.75 9.85 11.50
N PHE A 388 20.40 9.12 10.45
CA PHE A 388 20.80 7.73 10.32
C PHE A 388 22.15 7.61 9.62
N GLU A 389 23.00 6.71 10.11
CA GLU A 389 24.07 6.18 9.28
C GLU A 389 23.44 5.38 8.13
N THR A 390 23.75 5.77 6.90
CA THR A 390 23.18 5.18 5.68
C THR A 390 23.63 3.74 5.46
N THR A 391 24.79 3.36 6.02
CA THR A 391 25.37 2.03 5.91
C THR A 391 24.54 1.00 6.67
N ASN A 392 24.04 -0.05 6.00
CA ASN A 392 23.25 -1.16 6.57
C ASN A 392 21.80 -0.84 7.00
N THR A 393 21.23 0.31 6.61
CA THR A 393 19.79 0.54 6.79
C THR A 393 18.98 -0.46 5.96
N ARG A 394 17.94 -1.05 6.55
CA ARG A 394 17.06 -2.04 5.92
C ARG A 394 15.61 -1.61 6.00
N CYS A 395 14.80 -2.09 5.07
CA CYS A 395 13.36 -1.87 5.08
C CYS A 395 12.62 -3.21 4.96
N ALA A 396 11.48 -3.30 5.66
CA ALA A 396 10.55 -4.41 5.56
C ALA A 396 9.13 -3.85 5.39
N TYR A 397 8.29 -4.57 4.66
CA TYR A 397 6.90 -4.19 4.44
C TYR A 397 5.99 -5.17 5.16
N LEU A 398 4.97 -4.65 5.84
CA LEU A 398 3.90 -5.40 6.48
C LEU A 398 2.62 -5.25 5.65
N PRO A 399 2.27 -6.24 4.80
CA PRO A 399 1.12 -6.13 3.91
C PRO A 399 -0.21 -5.94 4.65
N GLU A 400 -0.36 -6.61 5.79
CA GLU A 400 -1.59 -6.59 6.61
C GLU A 400 -1.88 -5.21 7.21
N HIS A 401 -0.83 -4.43 7.49
CA HIS A 401 -0.94 -3.10 8.08
C HIS A 401 -0.71 -1.97 7.06
N HIS A 402 -0.32 -2.31 5.83
CA HIS A 402 0.13 -1.35 4.83
C HIS A 402 1.23 -0.41 5.37
N SER A 403 2.15 -0.97 6.16
CA SER A 403 3.20 -0.23 6.89
C SER A 403 4.60 -0.68 6.49
N LEU A 404 5.53 0.26 6.49
CA LEU A 404 6.95 0.05 6.29
C LEU A 404 7.69 0.13 7.62
N ILE A 405 8.61 -0.80 7.84
CA ILE A 405 9.55 -0.79 8.96
C ILE A 405 10.91 -0.44 8.40
N VAL A 406 11.56 0.56 8.98
CA VAL A 406 12.94 0.94 8.68
C VAL A 406 13.79 0.55 9.88
N VAL A 407 14.83 -0.25 9.62
CA VAL A 407 15.75 -0.75 10.66
C VAL A 407 17.12 -0.14 10.41
N ALA A 408 17.59 0.64 11.37
CA ALA A 408 18.91 1.28 11.34
C ALA A 408 19.98 0.41 12.04
N PRO A 409 21.28 0.62 11.76
CA PRO A 409 22.38 -0.22 12.25
C PRO A 409 22.51 -0.26 13.77
N ALA A 410 22.14 0.83 14.45
CA ALA A 410 22.15 0.93 15.91
C ALA A 410 21.00 0.16 16.60
N GLY A 411 20.27 -0.69 15.87
CA GLY A 411 19.12 -1.44 16.39
C GLY A 411 17.85 -0.58 16.57
N ALA A 412 17.86 0.68 16.14
CA ALA A 412 16.67 1.52 16.14
C ALA A 412 15.70 1.05 15.04
N HIS A 413 14.48 0.71 15.44
CA HIS A 413 13.37 0.39 14.55
C HIS A 413 12.45 1.60 14.44
N GLU A 414 12.23 2.11 13.23
CA GLU A 414 11.20 3.10 12.92
C GLU A 414 10.07 2.49 12.11
N PHE A 415 8.85 2.94 12.38
CA PHE A 415 7.63 2.49 11.72
C PHE A 415 7.02 3.66 10.94
N LEU A 416 6.75 3.45 9.65
CA LEU A 416 6.20 4.44 8.74
C LEU A 416 4.98 3.84 8.05
N ALA A 417 3.80 4.44 8.23
CA ALA A 417 2.64 4.05 7.44
C ALA A 417 2.81 4.54 6.00
N LEU A 418 2.47 3.70 5.01
CA LEU A 418 2.58 4.08 3.60
C LEU A 418 1.51 5.12 3.19
N ASP A 419 0.50 5.36 4.03
CA ASP A 419 -0.54 6.36 3.83
C ASP A 419 -0.11 7.79 4.24
N GLY A 420 1.17 7.98 4.60
CA GLY A 420 1.75 9.29 4.91
C GLY A 420 1.54 9.76 6.36
N ARG A 421 0.94 8.94 7.23
CA ARG A 421 0.80 9.26 8.66
C ARG A 421 1.97 8.66 9.47
N SER A 422 2.92 9.52 9.84
CA SER A 422 3.91 9.23 10.88
C SER A 422 3.31 9.56 12.25
N THR A 423 3.35 8.62 13.19
CA THR A 423 3.16 8.95 14.61
C THR A 423 4.25 8.30 15.44
N THR A 424 4.99 9.15 16.15
CA THR A 424 6.06 8.86 17.11
C THR A 424 5.66 7.87 18.22
N GLU A 425 4.35 7.62 18.41
CA GLU A 425 3.80 6.66 19.39
C GLU A 425 3.88 5.19 18.94
N ALA A 426 4.06 4.90 17.65
CA ALA A 426 4.31 3.53 17.17
C ALA A 426 5.61 2.93 17.77
N ARG A 427 6.54 3.79 18.18
CA ARG A 427 7.89 3.42 18.64
C ARG A 427 7.90 2.68 19.99
N ALA A 428 6.95 2.96 20.88
CA ALA A 428 6.93 2.42 22.24
C ALA A 428 6.27 1.03 22.35
N GLN A 429 5.24 0.75 21.55
CA GLN A 429 4.47 -0.51 21.64
C GLN A 429 4.97 -1.60 20.67
N TYR A 430 5.55 -1.22 19.52
CA TYR A 430 6.06 -2.22 18.58
C TYR A 430 7.34 -2.92 19.06
N SER A 431 8.16 -2.29 19.93
CA SER A 431 9.32 -2.96 20.57
C SER A 431 8.92 -4.20 21.38
N ALA A 432 7.67 -4.29 21.87
CA ALA A 432 7.15 -5.49 22.53
C ALA A 432 6.74 -6.61 21.54
N HIS A 433 6.49 -6.27 20.26
CA HIS A 433 6.02 -7.18 19.21
C HIS A 433 7.07 -7.48 18.12
N VAL A 434 8.28 -6.92 18.20
CA VAL A 434 9.40 -7.23 17.27
C VAL A 434 9.70 -8.73 17.21
N GLY A 435 9.30 -9.51 18.22
CA GLY A 435 9.34 -10.97 18.19
C GLY A 435 8.38 -11.64 17.19
N SER A 436 7.47 -10.97 16.49
CA SER A 436 6.54 -11.66 15.58
C SER A 436 6.40 -11.05 14.19
N LEU A 437 7.37 -10.22 13.77
CA LEU A 437 7.38 -9.70 12.41
C LEU A 437 7.56 -10.85 11.39
N PRO A 438 6.79 -10.87 10.28
CA PRO A 438 6.99 -11.86 9.23
C PRO A 438 8.41 -11.76 8.65
N PRO A 439 9.09 -12.89 8.38
CA PRO A 439 10.52 -12.89 8.10
C PRO A 439 10.77 -12.59 6.62
N ARG A 440 11.47 -11.49 6.33
CA ARG A 440 12.44 -11.54 5.23
C ARG A 440 13.80 -11.75 5.89
N LEU A 441 14.32 -12.98 5.83
CA LEU A 441 15.68 -13.24 6.27
C LEU A 441 16.60 -12.42 5.35
N ASN A 442 17.18 -11.34 5.88
CA ASN A 442 18.33 -10.65 5.30
C ASN A 442 19.50 -10.97 6.22
N VAL A 443 20.22 -12.07 6.00
CA VAL A 443 21.47 -12.29 6.75
C VAL A 443 22.63 -11.84 5.88
N VAL A 444 23.07 -10.60 6.15
CA VAL A 444 24.34 -10.03 5.68
C VAL A 444 25.45 -10.62 6.55
N SER A 445 26.30 -11.43 5.92
CA SER A 445 27.66 -11.88 6.26
C SER A 445 28.08 -12.02 7.73
N GLN A 446 28.65 -13.18 8.10
CA GLN A 446 29.63 -13.25 9.18
C GLN A 446 30.96 -13.90 8.75
N PRO A 447 32.11 -13.43 9.31
CA PRO A 447 33.43 -14.05 9.21
C PRO A 447 33.57 -15.29 10.14
N PRO A 448 34.68 -16.06 10.07
CA PRO A 448 34.75 -17.44 10.56
C PRO A 448 34.68 -17.71 12.08
N GLU A 449 34.66 -16.72 12.97
CA GLU A 449 35.09 -16.97 14.37
C GLU A 449 34.02 -16.91 15.48
N LYS A 450 32.76 -16.54 15.25
CA LYS A 450 31.79 -16.44 16.38
C LYS A 450 30.35 -16.90 16.14
N PHE A 451 30.15 -17.98 15.40
CA PHE A 451 28.90 -18.79 15.52
C PHE A 451 29.21 -20.30 15.50
N LEU A 452 30.07 -20.72 16.43
CA LEU A 452 30.02 -22.09 16.94
C LEU A 452 28.97 -22.12 18.06
N LEU A 453 27.74 -22.50 17.74
CA LEU A 453 27.01 -23.36 18.68
C LEU A 453 27.55 -24.75 18.39
N GLU A 454 28.51 -25.21 19.20
CA GLU A 454 28.81 -26.63 19.28
C GLU A 454 27.49 -27.39 19.48
N ALA A 455 27.38 -28.56 18.87
CA ALA A 455 26.15 -29.35 18.71
C ALA A 455 25.43 -29.76 20.03
N ASN A 456 25.84 -29.24 21.19
CA ASN A 456 25.32 -29.54 22.51
C ASN A 456 24.63 -28.37 23.23
N THR A 457 24.55 -27.18 22.64
CA THR A 457 23.75 -26.08 23.18
C THR A 457 22.67 -25.70 22.19
N ALA A 458 21.42 -26.06 22.50
CA ALA A 458 20.28 -25.41 21.87
C ALA A 458 20.28 -23.95 22.32
N PRO A 459 20.12 -22.96 21.43
CA PRO A 459 19.84 -21.61 21.88
C PRO A 459 18.60 -21.67 22.78
N SER A 460 18.60 -20.95 23.90
CA SER A 460 17.38 -20.77 24.68
C SER A 460 16.33 -20.19 23.73
N LEU A 461 15.33 -21.01 23.39
CA LEU A 461 14.21 -20.75 22.47
C LEU A 461 13.24 -19.69 23.04
N GLY A 462 13.76 -18.61 23.61
CA GLY A 462 12.99 -17.51 24.19
C GLY A 462 12.72 -16.35 23.22
N ALA A 463 13.46 -16.24 22.13
CA ALA A 463 13.26 -15.21 21.12
C ALA A 463 12.71 -15.82 19.84
N LYS A 464 11.49 -15.42 19.47
CA LYS A 464 10.80 -15.69 18.20
C LYS A 464 11.54 -15.04 17.01
N ALA A 465 12.77 -15.47 16.75
CA ALA A 465 13.59 -14.98 15.64
C ALA A 465 13.79 -16.09 14.61
N ASN A 466 13.98 -15.69 13.35
CA ASN A 466 14.19 -16.61 12.24
C ASN A 466 15.69 -16.78 12.01
N TRP A 467 16.16 -18.02 11.93
CA TRP A 467 17.56 -18.38 11.84
C TRP A 467 17.82 -19.26 10.63
N LEU A 468 18.80 -18.88 9.82
CA LEU A 468 19.49 -19.83 8.94
C LEU A 468 20.74 -20.29 9.70
N ILE A 469 20.76 -21.56 10.08
CA ILE A 469 21.88 -22.20 10.76
C ILE A 469 22.70 -22.90 9.70
N TYR A 470 23.99 -22.56 9.61
CA TYR A 470 24.90 -23.12 8.62
C TYR A 470 26.20 -23.57 9.27
N HIS A 471 26.60 -24.82 9.01
CA HIS A 471 27.85 -25.41 9.51
C HIS A 471 28.82 -25.67 8.36
N ALA A 472 29.77 -24.74 8.13
CA ALA A 472 30.63 -24.73 6.95
C ALA A 472 31.49 -26.00 6.78
N ALA A 473 32.02 -26.56 7.87
CA ALA A 473 32.87 -27.75 7.81
C ALA A 473 32.10 -29.02 7.38
N GLU A 474 30.80 -29.07 7.67
CA GLU A 474 29.91 -30.19 7.34
C GLU A 474 29.00 -29.90 6.14
N GLY A 475 28.96 -28.66 5.66
CA GLY A 475 27.99 -28.20 4.68
C GLY A 475 26.54 -28.41 5.12
N LYS A 476 26.24 -28.35 6.42
CA LYS A 476 24.91 -28.65 6.98
C LYS A 476 24.10 -27.37 7.13
N LEU A 477 22.82 -27.40 6.74
CA LEU A 477 21.89 -26.28 6.83
C LEU A 477 20.69 -26.64 7.72
N ALA A 478 20.16 -25.69 8.47
CA ALA A 478 18.84 -25.76 9.07
C ALA A 478 18.17 -24.39 8.99
N VAL A 479 16.84 -24.35 8.87
CA VAL A 479 16.08 -23.11 8.94
C VAL A 479 15.12 -23.21 10.11
N LEU A 480 15.17 -22.25 11.01
CA LEU A 480 14.21 -22.09 12.08
C LEU A 480 13.44 -20.81 11.81
N THR A 481 12.13 -20.90 11.60
CA THR A 481 11.26 -19.72 11.53
C THR A 481 10.22 -19.76 12.65
N ALA A 482 9.49 -18.65 12.83
CA ALA A 482 8.37 -18.60 13.77
C ALA A 482 7.25 -19.61 13.45
N HIS A 483 7.16 -20.07 12.20
CA HIS A 483 6.05 -20.91 11.71
C HIS A 483 6.51 -22.28 11.18
N SER A 484 7.81 -22.48 10.93
CA SER A 484 8.32 -23.69 10.28
C SER A 484 9.73 -24.04 10.78
N VAL A 485 10.01 -25.34 10.92
CA VAL A 485 11.36 -25.84 11.19
C VAL A 485 11.79 -26.72 10.03
N TRP A 486 12.81 -26.30 9.30
CA TRP A 486 13.44 -27.13 8.28
C TRP A 486 14.56 -27.91 8.95
N ARG A 487 14.35 -29.22 9.11
CA ARG A 487 15.28 -30.10 9.83
C ARG A 487 16.65 -30.05 9.21
N ALA A 488 17.69 -30.20 10.02
CA ALA A 488 19.03 -30.01 9.50
C ALA A 488 19.38 -31.01 8.39
N TRP A 489 19.86 -30.52 7.26
CA TRP A 489 20.10 -31.27 6.04
C TRP A 489 21.48 -30.99 5.44
N ARG A 490 22.03 -31.94 4.68
CA ARG A 490 23.35 -31.86 4.05
C ARG A 490 23.19 -31.96 2.53
N PRO A 491 23.09 -30.82 1.80
CA PRO A 491 23.01 -30.85 0.35
C PRO A 491 24.19 -31.59 -0.27
N ARG A 492 23.90 -32.42 -1.27
CA ARG A 492 24.91 -33.15 -2.04
C ARG A 492 24.81 -32.82 -3.52
N SER A 493 25.95 -32.74 -4.20
CA SER A 493 26.06 -32.68 -5.66
C SER A 493 27.26 -33.51 -6.09
N ASP A 494 27.10 -34.31 -7.14
CA ASP A 494 28.15 -35.18 -7.69
C ASP A 494 28.87 -36.06 -6.64
N GLY A 495 28.12 -36.56 -5.66
CA GLY A 495 28.65 -37.39 -4.57
C GLY A 495 29.37 -36.63 -3.44
N GLY A 496 29.63 -35.34 -3.62
CA GLY A 496 30.24 -34.45 -2.62
C GLY A 496 29.20 -33.66 -1.79
N LEU A 497 29.64 -33.09 -0.67
CA LEU A 497 28.84 -32.16 0.13
C LEU A 497 28.85 -30.77 -0.53
N LEU A 498 27.71 -30.36 -1.07
CA LEU A 498 27.58 -29.17 -1.94
C LEU A 498 28.10 -27.89 -1.29
N LEU A 499 27.87 -27.74 0.02
CA LEU A 499 28.19 -26.53 0.78
C LEU A 499 29.43 -26.69 1.67
N LYS A 500 30.19 -27.79 1.58
CA LYS A 500 31.38 -27.93 2.42
C LYS A 500 32.41 -26.85 2.07
N GLY A 501 32.83 -26.08 3.07
CA GLY A 501 33.80 -24.99 2.91
C GLY A 501 33.27 -23.74 2.20
N ALA A 502 31.96 -23.66 1.90
CA ALA A 502 31.38 -22.47 1.32
C ALA A 502 31.18 -21.37 2.37
N VAL A 503 31.22 -20.11 1.96
CA VAL A 503 30.90 -18.94 2.81
C VAL A 503 29.58 -18.36 2.35
N VAL A 504 28.57 -18.33 3.22
CA VAL A 504 27.28 -17.72 2.89
C VAL A 504 27.43 -16.20 2.90
N ILE A 505 27.23 -15.57 1.76
CA ILE A 505 27.32 -14.11 1.58
C ILE A 505 25.98 -13.46 1.89
N GLU A 506 24.91 -14.05 1.37
CA GLU A 506 23.55 -13.52 1.41
C GLU A 506 22.57 -14.70 1.36
N ALA A 507 21.46 -14.61 2.09
CA ALA A 507 20.38 -15.59 2.01
C ALA A 507 19.05 -14.86 2.17
N ALA A 508 18.05 -15.31 1.41
CA ALA A 508 16.69 -14.78 1.39
C ALA A 508 15.69 -15.94 1.41
N LEU A 509 14.75 -15.88 2.35
CA LEU A 509 13.67 -16.87 2.52
C LEU A 509 12.33 -16.16 2.37
N ALA A 510 11.44 -16.73 1.56
CA ALA A 510 10.02 -16.34 1.50
C ALA A 510 9.16 -17.53 1.08
N GLY A 511 7.99 -17.67 1.69
CA GLY A 511 7.19 -18.89 1.60
C GLY A 511 8.04 -20.12 1.96
N GLU A 512 8.06 -21.09 1.06
CA GLU A 512 8.88 -22.31 1.20
C GLU A 512 10.19 -22.24 0.40
N THR A 513 10.53 -21.09 -0.19
CA THR A 513 11.68 -20.96 -1.09
C THR A 513 12.83 -20.21 -0.41
N LEU A 514 14.01 -20.83 -0.39
CA LEU A 514 15.25 -20.28 0.13
C LEU A 514 16.25 -20.06 -1.02
N GLY A 515 16.57 -18.80 -1.30
CA GLY A 515 17.68 -18.40 -2.15
C GLY A 515 18.92 -18.11 -1.32
N MET A 516 20.07 -18.63 -1.73
CA MET A 516 21.36 -18.41 -1.05
C MET A 516 22.42 -18.00 -2.06
N ARG A 517 23.20 -16.98 -1.73
CA ARG A 517 24.44 -16.63 -2.43
C ARG A 517 25.61 -17.05 -1.56
N VAL A 518 26.48 -17.90 -2.11
CA VAL A 518 27.60 -18.49 -1.40
C VAL A 518 28.90 -18.30 -2.18
N ASN A 519 30.01 -18.03 -1.51
CA ASN A 519 31.33 -18.12 -2.10
C ASN A 519 31.89 -19.52 -1.87
N ARG A 520 32.20 -20.25 -2.93
CA ARG A 520 32.86 -21.56 -2.86
C ARG A 520 34.08 -21.50 -3.77
N GLU A 521 35.26 -21.78 -3.21
CA GLU A 521 36.53 -21.83 -3.97
C GLU A 521 36.83 -20.53 -4.75
N GLY A 522 36.47 -19.37 -4.18
CA GLY A 522 36.71 -18.06 -4.80
C GLY A 522 35.72 -17.68 -5.92
N ARG A 523 34.65 -18.47 -6.10
CA ARG A 523 33.55 -18.21 -7.04
C ARG A 523 32.24 -18.02 -6.28
N GLU A 524 31.42 -17.07 -6.71
CA GLU A 524 30.10 -16.87 -6.14
C GLU A 524 29.06 -17.75 -6.85
N HIS A 525 28.25 -18.47 -6.09
CA HIS A 525 27.17 -19.32 -6.56
C HIS A 525 25.85 -18.84 -5.97
N VAL A 526 24.79 -18.86 -6.77
CA VAL A 526 23.42 -18.69 -6.29
C VAL A 526 22.76 -20.06 -6.28
N MET A 527 22.28 -20.49 -5.12
CA MET A 527 21.62 -21.77 -4.90
C MET A 527 20.18 -21.54 -4.47
N LEU A 528 19.28 -22.38 -4.98
CA LEU A 528 17.86 -22.29 -4.66
C LEU A 528 17.38 -23.61 -4.07
N PHE A 529 16.66 -23.52 -2.95
CA PHE A 529 16.09 -24.65 -2.24
C PHE A 529 14.61 -24.42 -1.98
N ARG A 530 13.84 -25.51 -1.91
CA ARG A 530 12.47 -25.54 -1.41
C ARG A 530 12.42 -26.34 -0.11
N GLY A 531 11.80 -25.79 0.91
CA GLY A 531 11.53 -26.46 2.17
C GLY A 531 10.09 -26.96 2.27
N PRO A 532 9.69 -27.46 3.45
CA PRO A 532 10.57 -27.76 4.59
C PRO A 532 11.45 -28.99 4.40
N GLU A 533 11.18 -29.83 3.38
CA GLU A 533 11.84 -31.13 3.14
C GLU A 533 13.17 -31.06 2.37
N TRP A 534 13.70 -29.87 2.13
CA TRP A 534 14.96 -29.64 1.42
C TRP A 534 15.05 -30.27 0.02
N GLN A 535 14.28 -29.72 -0.90
CA GLN A 535 14.46 -29.98 -2.32
C GLN A 535 15.44 -28.95 -2.92
N PHE A 536 16.55 -29.44 -3.49
CA PHE A 536 17.46 -28.58 -4.26
C PHE A 536 16.86 -28.31 -5.64
N LEU A 537 16.65 -27.03 -5.97
CA LEU A 537 16.03 -26.60 -7.22
C LEU A 537 17.04 -26.23 -8.30
N GLY A 538 18.22 -25.73 -7.91
CA GLY A 538 19.27 -25.42 -8.87
C GLY A 538 20.42 -24.59 -8.30
N GLU A 539 21.52 -24.58 -9.04
CA GLU A 539 22.71 -23.77 -8.79
C GLU A 539 23.06 -22.95 -10.03
N PHE A 540 23.38 -21.68 -9.81
CA PHE A 540 23.71 -20.71 -10.84
C PHE A 540 25.08 -20.12 -10.53
N ASN A 541 26.00 -20.23 -11.48
CA ASN A 541 27.29 -19.56 -11.37
C ASN A 541 27.10 -18.05 -11.51
N THR A 542 27.56 -17.33 -10.50
CA THR A 542 27.73 -15.88 -10.54
C THR A 542 29.23 -15.58 -10.52
N GLN A 543 29.63 -14.38 -10.94
CA GLN A 543 31.04 -13.96 -10.81
C GLN A 543 31.10 -12.79 -9.82
N ASN A 544 32.20 -12.73 -9.07
CA ASN A 544 32.46 -11.92 -7.88
C ASN A 544 31.91 -10.47 -7.94
N ASP A 545 31.48 -9.97 -6.76
CA ASP A 545 31.11 -8.59 -6.41
C ASP A 545 29.67 -8.12 -6.72
N LEU A 546 28.74 -9.00 -7.11
CA LEU A 546 27.36 -8.60 -7.39
C LEU A 546 26.42 -8.92 -6.21
N ARG A 547 25.91 -7.88 -5.53
CA ARG A 547 24.88 -7.99 -4.47
C ARG A 547 23.48 -8.02 -5.07
N GLY A 548 22.59 -8.87 -4.56
CA GLY A 548 21.16 -8.78 -4.86
C GLY A 548 20.52 -10.12 -5.16
N LEU A 549 19.79 -10.61 -4.16
CA LEU A 549 18.72 -11.59 -4.32
C LEU A 549 17.37 -10.88 -4.12
N ALA A 550 16.38 -11.24 -4.92
CA ALA A 550 14.99 -10.85 -4.70
C ALA A 550 14.08 -12.07 -4.78
N ILE A 551 13.14 -12.15 -3.85
CA ILE A 551 12.15 -13.21 -3.79
C ILE A 551 10.78 -12.60 -3.54
N SER A 552 9.75 -13.07 -4.25
CA SER A 552 8.37 -12.65 -4.01
C SER A 552 7.90 -13.10 -2.63
N ALA A 553 6.90 -12.43 -2.07
CA ALA A 553 6.42 -12.73 -0.71
C ALA A 553 5.91 -14.19 -0.57
N ASP A 554 5.37 -14.76 -1.64
CA ASP A 554 4.90 -16.15 -1.71
C ASP A 554 6.00 -17.17 -2.06
N GLY A 555 7.23 -16.73 -2.33
CA GLY A 555 8.34 -17.60 -2.72
C GLY A 555 8.27 -18.15 -4.15
N LYS A 556 7.30 -17.73 -4.97
CA LYS A 556 7.09 -18.27 -6.33
C LYS A 556 7.87 -17.55 -7.43
N GLN A 557 8.45 -16.39 -7.15
CA GLN A 557 9.32 -15.67 -8.08
C GLN A 557 10.67 -15.43 -7.40
N PHE A 558 11.74 -15.68 -8.14
CA PHE A 558 13.11 -15.51 -7.66
C PHE A 558 13.93 -14.77 -8.70
N ALA A 559 14.73 -13.79 -8.28
CA ALA A 559 15.61 -13.05 -9.16
C ALA A 559 16.98 -12.83 -8.53
N PHE A 560 18.01 -12.81 -9.38
CA PHE A 560 19.38 -12.51 -8.99
C PHE A 560 20.17 -11.88 -10.14
N LEU A 561 21.28 -11.22 -9.80
CA LEU A 561 22.18 -10.64 -10.80
C LEU A 561 23.04 -11.71 -11.49
N SER A 562 23.08 -11.65 -12.83
CA SER A 562 23.90 -12.50 -13.68
C SER A 562 24.76 -11.66 -14.63
N LYS A 563 26.00 -12.09 -14.90
CA LYS A 563 26.88 -11.40 -15.86
C LYS A 563 26.44 -11.64 -17.33
N PRO A 564 26.73 -10.69 -18.25
CA PRO A 564 27.60 -9.53 -18.06
C PRO A 564 27.00 -8.30 -17.36
N ALA A 565 25.68 -8.21 -17.14
CA ALA A 565 25.02 -7.16 -16.33
C ALA A 565 23.49 -7.29 -16.50
N GLY A 566 22.95 -8.47 -16.22
CA GLY A 566 21.52 -8.74 -16.32
C GLY A 566 20.93 -9.18 -14.99
N VAL A 567 19.61 -9.09 -14.88
CA VAL A 567 18.85 -9.78 -13.84
C VAL A 567 18.19 -10.98 -14.50
N VAL A 568 18.31 -12.16 -13.89
CA VAL A 568 17.58 -13.34 -14.33
C VAL A 568 16.47 -13.59 -13.34
N CYS A 569 15.26 -13.77 -13.83
CA CYS A 569 14.07 -14.07 -13.03
C CYS A 569 13.60 -15.50 -13.34
N PHE A 570 13.13 -16.18 -12.30
CA PHE A 570 12.61 -17.53 -12.36
C PHE A 570 11.27 -17.61 -11.65
N HIS A 571 10.34 -18.37 -12.24
CA HIS A 571 9.19 -18.91 -11.55
C HIS A 571 9.60 -20.19 -10.83
N VAL A 572 9.23 -20.27 -9.55
CA VAL A 572 9.59 -21.36 -8.64
C VAL A 572 8.37 -22.25 -8.44
N GLY A 573 8.07 -23.09 -9.44
CA GLY A 573 7.05 -24.14 -9.42
C GLY A 573 7.67 -25.53 -9.21
N ASP A 574 6.99 -26.60 -9.63
CA ASP A 574 7.59 -27.96 -9.58
C ASP A 574 8.88 -28.04 -10.40
N VAL A 575 8.92 -27.26 -11.48
CA VAL A 575 10.11 -27.01 -12.29
C VAL A 575 10.48 -25.54 -12.16
N LEU A 576 11.79 -25.28 -12.20
CA LEU A 576 12.30 -23.92 -12.24
C LEU A 576 12.25 -23.38 -13.68
N GLU A 577 11.37 -22.43 -13.92
CA GLU A 577 11.16 -21.85 -15.25
C GLU A 577 11.71 -20.44 -15.32
N ARG A 578 12.47 -20.10 -16.36
CA ARG A 578 12.98 -18.75 -16.55
C ARG A 578 11.86 -17.84 -17.08
N THR A 579 11.41 -16.89 -16.26
CA THR A 579 10.34 -15.95 -16.61
C THR A 579 10.84 -14.75 -17.37
N ALA A 580 11.99 -14.20 -16.97
CA ALA A 580 12.54 -13.00 -17.60
C ALA A 580 14.07 -13.00 -17.57
N ARG A 581 14.65 -12.39 -18.61
CA ARG A 581 16.06 -11.98 -18.60
C ARG A 581 16.11 -10.49 -18.89
N VAL A 582 16.47 -9.74 -17.87
CA VAL A 582 16.75 -8.32 -17.95
C VAL A 582 18.18 -8.15 -18.46
N ALA A 583 18.37 -7.43 -19.56
CA ALA A 583 19.70 -7.15 -20.11
C ALA A 583 20.14 -5.70 -19.81
N ALA A 584 21.45 -5.48 -19.89
CA ALA A 584 22.03 -4.15 -19.88
C ALA A 584 21.39 -3.25 -20.94
N GLY A 585 21.12 -2.00 -20.59
CA GLY A 585 20.55 -1.02 -21.49
C GLY A 585 21.50 -0.72 -22.64
N ASN A 586 20.94 -0.71 -23.84
CA ASN A 586 21.62 -0.31 -25.06
C ASN A 586 21.43 1.19 -25.27
N TYR A 587 22.30 2.01 -24.68
CA TYR A 587 22.27 3.47 -24.79
C TYR A 587 23.68 4.06 -24.87
N HIS A 588 23.77 5.32 -25.30
CA HIS A 588 25.03 6.08 -25.30
C HIS A 588 25.07 7.00 -24.09
N THR A 589 26.13 6.92 -23.28
CA THR A 589 26.28 7.80 -22.10
C THR A 589 26.70 9.22 -22.45
N GLN A 590 27.21 9.43 -23.66
CA GLN A 590 27.63 10.73 -24.17
C GLN A 590 27.26 10.85 -25.65
N LEU A 591 26.58 11.93 -25.99
CA LEU A 591 26.32 12.33 -27.36
C LEU A 591 27.12 13.61 -27.68
N GLU A 592 27.70 13.64 -28.87
CA GLU A 592 28.23 14.87 -29.47
C GLU A 592 27.14 15.46 -30.34
N VAL A 593 26.59 16.60 -29.94
CA VAL A 593 25.41 17.18 -30.58
C VAL A 593 25.77 18.55 -31.12
N SER A 594 25.38 18.79 -32.36
CA SER A 594 25.47 20.09 -33.01
C SER A 594 24.10 20.48 -33.55
N VAL A 595 23.75 21.75 -33.40
CA VAL A 595 22.43 22.27 -33.77
C VAL A 595 22.60 23.43 -34.73
N GLY A 596 21.83 23.43 -35.82
CA GLY A 596 21.72 24.53 -36.77
C GLY A 596 20.32 25.16 -36.76
N ASP A 597 19.98 25.90 -37.81
CA ASP A 597 18.75 26.72 -37.86
C ASP A 597 17.47 25.90 -37.66
N ALA A 598 17.31 24.76 -38.35
CA ALA A 598 16.13 23.89 -38.27
C ALA A 598 16.52 22.40 -38.41
N TRP A 599 17.68 22.06 -37.84
CA TRP A 599 18.24 20.73 -37.86
C TRP A 599 19.17 20.51 -36.67
N LEU A 600 19.39 19.26 -36.31
CA LEU A 600 20.45 18.86 -35.38
C LEU A 600 21.16 17.61 -35.88
N THR A 601 22.43 17.48 -35.54
CA THR A 601 23.19 16.24 -35.67
C THR A 601 23.58 15.73 -34.31
N CYS A 602 23.60 14.41 -34.16
CA CYS A 602 24.09 13.75 -32.96
C CYS A 602 24.98 12.58 -33.35
N TYR A 603 26.17 12.53 -32.76
CA TYR A 603 27.15 11.46 -32.94
C TYR A 603 27.31 10.64 -31.66
N GLY A 604 27.19 9.33 -31.79
CA GLY A 604 27.33 8.36 -30.70
C GLY A 604 27.67 6.96 -31.21
N GLY A 605 28.72 6.34 -30.68
CA GLY A 605 29.09 4.96 -30.98
C GLY A 605 29.36 4.65 -32.45
N LYS A 606 30.03 5.56 -33.17
CA LYS A 606 30.33 5.50 -34.62
C LYS A 606 29.13 5.76 -35.54
N PHE A 607 28.00 6.24 -35.02
CA PHE A 607 26.86 6.64 -35.84
C PHE A 607 26.65 8.14 -35.74
N THR A 608 26.46 8.79 -36.87
CA THR A 608 26.04 10.19 -36.96
C THR A 608 24.61 10.22 -37.46
N HIS A 609 23.71 10.81 -36.70
CA HIS A 609 22.34 11.06 -37.13
C HIS A 609 22.15 12.52 -37.47
N LEU A 610 21.25 12.78 -38.42
CA LEU A 610 20.77 14.09 -38.82
C LEU A 610 19.25 14.09 -38.69
N LEU A 611 18.73 14.99 -37.88
CA LEU A 611 17.30 15.23 -37.70
C LEU A 611 17.01 16.63 -38.27
N ARG A 612 16.09 16.72 -39.22
CA ARG A 612 15.76 17.94 -39.96
C ARG A 612 14.28 18.22 -39.90
N TRP A 613 13.92 19.41 -39.44
CA TRP A 613 12.53 19.87 -39.39
C TRP A 613 12.32 21.14 -40.20
N ASP A 614 13.22 21.48 -41.13
CA ASP A 614 12.98 22.51 -42.15
C ASP A 614 11.90 22.12 -43.17
N ARG A 615 11.65 20.81 -43.31
CA ARG A 615 10.67 20.21 -44.25
C ARG A 615 9.29 20.03 -43.62
N GLU A 616 8.27 19.70 -44.42
CA GLU A 616 6.90 19.50 -43.90
C GLU A 616 6.81 18.43 -42.81
N ARG A 617 7.64 17.38 -42.94
CA ARG A 617 7.77 16.29 -41.96
C ARG A 617 9.20 16.23 -41.45
N LEU A 618 9.38 15.75 -40.22
CA LEU A 618 10.71 15.47 -39.68
C LEU A 618 11.42 14.43 -40.57
N GLU A 619 12.55 14.82 -41.17
CA GLU A 619 13.44 13.91 -41.90
C GLU A 619 14.53 13.41 -40.94
N ILE A 620 14.74 12.09 -40.93
CA ILE A 620 15.78 11.44 -40.12
C ILE A 620 16.69 10.67 -41.05
N ALA A 621 17.99 10.96 -41.00
CA ALA A 621 19.03 10.24 -41.74
C ALA A 621 20.15 9.81 -40.78
N PHE A 622 20.89 8.75 -41.13
CA PHE A 622 22.06 8.35 -40.36
C PHE A 622 23.19 7.84 -41.28
N LEU A 623 24.42 7.92 -40.79
CA LEU A 623 25.61 7.32 -41.38
C LEU A 623 26.43 6.59 -40.31
N GLN A 624 27.04 5.48 -40.71
CA GLN A 624 27.98 4.72 -39.89
C GLN A 624 29.42 5.08 -40.26
N GLY A 625 30.30 5.17 -39.26
CA GLY A 625 31.75 5.27 -39.42
C GLY A 625 32.30 6.67 -39.67
N GLN A 626 31.45 7.69 -39.82
CA GLN A 626 31.88 9.04 -40.18
C GLN A 626 31.54 10.03 -39.06
N ARG A 627 32.56 10.51 -38.35
CA ARG A 627 32.44 11.56 -37.32
C ARG A 627 32.39 12.98 -37.92
N ASP A 628 32.85 13.14 -39.16
CA ASP A 628 32.87 14.44 -39.83
C ASP A 628 31.46 14.86 -40.25
N ILE A 629 30.83 15.66 -39.38
CA ILE A 629 29.51 16.26 -39.56
C ILE A 629 29.46 17.11 -40.84
N ALA A 630 30.53 17.86 -41.14
CA ALA A 630 30.56 18.74 -42.30
C ALA A 630 30.51 17.94 -43.59
N GLN A 631 31.32 16.88 -43.70
CA GLN A 631 31.24 15.98 -44.86
C GLN A 631 29.89 15.24 -44.96
N PHE A 632 29.28 14.85 -43.84
CA PHE A 632 27.95 14.22 -43.88
C PHE A 632 26.89 15.18 -44.43
N ILE A 633 26.89 16.42 -43.94
CA ILE A 633 25.99 17.49 -44.41
C ILE A 633 26.25 17.76 -45.90
N GLN A 634 27.52 17.88 -46.31
CA GLN A 634 27.91 18.18 -47.70
C GLN A 634 27.49 17.11 -48.70
N ARG A 635 27.37 15.84 -48.27
CA ARG A 635 26.87 14.74 -49.13
C ARG A 635 25.36 14.79 -49.38
N LYS A 636 24.60 15.58 -48.63
CA LYS A 636 23.17 15.79 -48.89
C LYS A 636 23.02 16.79 -50.03
N LYS A 637 22.19 16.45 -51.03
CA LYS A 637 22.03 17.21 -52.29
C LYS A 637 21.61 18.67 -52.08
N ASP A 638 21.11 19.02 -50.91
CA ASP A 638 20.62 20.32 -50.49
C ASP A 638 21.40 20.92 -49.30
N ALA A 639 22.68 20.55 -49.15
CA ALA A 639 23.56 21.02 -48.07
C ALA A 639 23.57 22.55 -47.88
N ALA A 640 23.34 23.33 -48.95
CA ALA A 640 23.24 24.78 -48.89
C ALA A 640 22.09 25.29 -47.99
N ALA A 641 21.01 24.51 -47.81
CA ALA A 641 19.91 24.84 -46.89
C ALA A 641 20.28 24.58 -45.42
N LEU A 642 21.34 23.83 -45.16
CA LEU A 642 21.91 23.56 -43.84
C LEU A 642 23.00 24.61 -43.57
N ASN A 643 22.56 25.85 -43.37
CA ASN A 643 23.38 27.04 -43.09
C ASN A 643 24.50 26.75 -42.05
N PRO A 644 25.75 27.22 -42.24
CA PRO A 644 26.89 26.90 -41.35
C PRO A 644 26.83 27.51 -39.94
N ARG A 645 25.78 28.24 -39.54
CA ARG A 645 25.60 28.68 -38.15
C ARG A 645 25.28 27.49 -37.25
N MET A 646 26.32 26.77 -36.88
CA MET A 646 26.26 25.56 -36.06
C MET A 646 26.73 25.88 -34.65
N THR A 647 25.93 25.48 -33.68
CA THR A 647 26.28 25.53 -32.26
C THR A 647 26.44 24.11 -31.75
N THR A 648 27.65 23.75 -31.31
CA THR A 648 27.88 22.49 -30.60
C THR A 648 27.47 22.64 -29.14
N LEU A 649 26.77 21.64 -28.61
CA LEU A 649 26.37 21.63 -27.20
C LEU A 649 27.62 21.66 -26.30
N ARG A 650 27.59 22.51 -25.28
CA ARG A 650 28.69 22.73 -24.33
C ARG A 650 28.34 22.15 -22.96
N ALA A 651 29.34 21.85 -22.16
CA ALA A 651 29.14 21.43 -20.77
C ALA A 651 28.65 22.61 -19.91
N GLY A 652 27.76 22.34 -18.94
CA GLY A 652 27.22 23.35 -18.01
C GLY A 652 25.70 23.29 -17.88
N ARG A 653 25.06 24.41 -17.52
CA ARG A 653 23.67 24.43 -17.03
C ARG A 653 22.78 25.37 -17.85
N ALA A 654 21.60 24.91 -18.26
CA ALA A 654 20.58 25.75 -18.88
C ALA A 654 19.16 25.21 -18.66
N GLY A 655 18.21 26.15 -18.59
CA GLY A 655 16.78 25.92 -18.55
C GLY A 655 16.26 24.87 -17.55
N PRO A 656 15.22 24.11 -17.92
CA PRO A 656 14.54 23.16 -17.04
C PRO A 656 15.39 21.96 -16.62
N CYS A 657 16.61 21.81 -17.15
CA CYS A 657 17.51 20.69 -16.86
C CYS A 657 18.45 20.96 -15.68
N ARG A 658 18.43 22.16 -15.10
CA ARG A 658 19.37 22.59 -14.02
C ARG A 658 19.29 21.75 -12.75
N TYR A 659 18.17 21.06 -12.51
CA TYR A 659 17.93 20.26 -11.33
C TYR A 659 18.78 18.97 -11.27
N ASP A 660 19.34 18.51 -12.40
CA ASP A 660 20.23 17.34 -12.42
C ASP A 660 21.38 17.42 -13.42
N MET A 661 22.52 17.87 -12.91
CA MET A 661 23.79 17.97 -13.64
C MET A 661 24.45 16.64 -13.98
N THR A 662 24.08 15.54 -13.31
CA THR A 662 24.64 14.22 -13.62
C THR A 662 23.92 13.58 -14.80
N ARG A 663 22.61 13.85 -14.92
CA ARG A 663 21.79 13.46 -16.06
C ARG A 663 22.08 14.37 -17.25
N PHE A 664 21.87 15.68 -17.14
CA PHE A 664 22.04 16.63 -18.25
C PHE A 664 23.45 17.23 -18.24
N GLN A 665 24.31 16.69 -19.11
CA GLN A 665 25.73 17.05 -19.12
C GLN A 665 26.04 18.18 -20.11
N ARG A 666 25.24 18.32 -21.17
CA ARG A 666 25.53 19.25 -22.27
C ARG A 666 24.26 19.93 -22.76
N TYR A 667 24.41 21.20 -23.16
CA TYR A 667 23.31 22.03 -23.64
C TYR A 667 23.77 23.02 -24.72
N GLY A 668 22.83 23.51 -25.50
CA GLY A 668 23.10 24.47 -26.57
C GLY A 668 21.80 25.06 -27.08
N TYR A 669 21.88 26.26 -27.65
CA TYR A 669 20.74 26.91 -28.27
C TYR A 669 20.84 26.79 -29.78
N SER A 670 19.75 26.44 -30.44
CA SER A 670 19.64 26.63 -31.88
C SER A 670 19.72 28.13 -32.20
N PRO A 671 20.17 28.51 -33.41
CA PRO A 671 20.12 29.91 -33.84
C PRO A 671 18.71 30.52 -33.81
N ARG A 672 17.67 29.67 -33.82
CA ARG A 672 16.26 30.07 -33.71
C ARG A 672 15.71 30.04 -32.28
N GLY A 673 16.57 29.80 -31.29
CA GLY A 673 16.26 29.94 -29.87
C GLY A 673 15.72 28.69 -29.17
N LEU A 674 15.67 27.53 -29.84
CA LEU A 674 15.35 26.28 -29.17
C LEU A 674 16.49 25.91 -28.22
N LEU A 675 16.18 25.48 -27.01
CA LEU A 675 17.16 24.91 -26.08
C LEU A 675 17.23 23.40 -26.28
N ILE A 676 18.41 22.87 -26.57
CA ILE A 676 18.67 21.43 -26.69
C ILE A 676 19.54 21.01 -25.52
N ALA A 677 19.12 19.99 -24.78
CA ALA A 677 19.89 19.36 -23.71
C ALA A 677 20.11 17.88 -24.00
N SER A 678 21.34 17.39 -23.84
CA SER A 678 21.67 15.96 -23.93
C SER A 678 21.83 15.38 -22.53
N ASP A 679 21.22 14.21 -22.32
CA ASP A 679 21.37 13.47 -21.08
C ASP A 679 22.37 12.29 -21.17
N ASN A 680 22.65 11.67 -20.02
CA ASN A 680 23.56 10.53 -19.87
C ASN A 680 22.93 9.18 -20.22
N LEU A 681 21.70 9.19 -20.75
CA LEU A 681 20.94 8.04 -21.22
C LEU A 681 20.84 8.02 -22.75
N GLY A 682 21.54 8.91 -23.45
CA GLY A 682 21.48 9.03 -24.91
C GLY A 682 20.19 9.67 -25.41
N GLN A 683 19.53 10.45 -24.55
CA GLN A 683 18.34 11.20 -24.88
C GLN A 683 18.68 12.67 -25.15
N LEU A 684 17.92 13.29 -26.04
CA LEU A 684 17.95 14.71 -26.35
C LEU A 684 16.60 15.30 -25.97
N CYS A 685 16.61 16.36 -25.18
CA CYS A 685 15.43 17.15 -24.83
C CYS A 685 15.46 18.45 -25.62
N VAL A 686 14.34 18.82 -26.23
CA VAL A 686 14.18 20.08 -26.96
C VAL A 686 13.13 20.91 -26.26
N PHE A 687 13.49 22.15 -25.89
CA PHE A 687 12.62 23.11 -25.25
C PHE A 687 12.45 24.36 -26.12
N ASP A 688 11.29 25.01 -26.01
CA ASP A 688 11.04 26.30 -26.66
C ASP A 688 11.69 27.46 -25.88
N LYS A 689 11.49 28.70 -26.35
CA LYS A 689 12.04 29.91 -25.72
C LYS A 689 11.45 30.18 -24.33
N GLN A 690 10.27 29.64 -24.06
CA GLN A 690 9.58 29.71 -22.77
C GLN A 690 9.98 28.53 -21.86
N GLU A 691 10.99 27.76 -22.26
CA GLU A 691 11.50 26.60 -21.52
C GLU A 691 10.47 25.46 -21.37
N ALA A 692 9.42 25.42 -22.19
CA ALA A 692 8.48 24.30 -22.22
C ALA A 692 9.07 23.15 -23.06
N LEU A 693 8.91 21.91 -22.57
CA LEU A 693 9.37 20.72 -23.29
C LEU A 693 8.55 20.54 -24.57
N VAL A 694 9.21 20.55 -25.71
CA VAL A 694 8.58 20.41 -27.03
C VAL A 694 8.64 18.95 -27.49
N ALA A 695 9.83 18.36 -27.45
CA ALA A 695 10.08 17.00 -27.93
C ALA A 695 11.25 16.37 -27.20
N MET A 696 11.25 15.04 -27.16
CA MET A 696 12.41 14.24 -26.76
C MET A 696 12.79 13.26 -27.86
N PHE A 697 14.09 13.00 -27.99
CA PHE A 697 14.63 12.00 -28.90
C PHE A 697 15.52 11.01 -28.14
N PHE A 698 15.51 9.75 -28.54
CA PHE A 698 16.46 8.75 -28.10
C PHE A 698 17.27 8.26 -29.30
N VAL A 699 18.58 8.16 -29.11
CA VAL A 699 19.52 7.84 -30.20
C VAL A 699 20.45 6.72 -29.77
N TYR A 700 20.38 5.60 -30.48
CA TYR A 700 21.27 4.47 -30.26
C TYR A 700 21.58 3.70 -31.55
N ARG A 701 22.87 3.59 -31.88
CA ARG A 701 23.38 2.97 -33.11
C ARG A 701 22.69 3.51 -34.36
N GLY A 702 21.98 2.69 -35.14
CA GLY A 702 21.21 3.13 -36.31
C GLY A 702 19.77 3.55 -35.97
N THR A 703 19.39 3.58 -34.69
CA THR A 703 18.00 3.75 -34.26
C THR A 703 17.78 5.13 -33.67
N VAL A 704 16.69 5.78 -34.09
CA VAL A 704 16.18 7.02 -33.51
C VAL A 704 14.72 6.80 -33.10
N ALA A 705 14.37 7.22 -31.90
CA ALA A 705 13.00 7.33 -31.45
C ALA A 705 12.69 8.79 -31.07
N GLY A 706 11.45 9.22 -31.26
CA GLY A 706 10.97 10.55 -30.94
C GLY A 706 9.70 10.49 -30.09
N TRP A 707 9.50 11.47 -29.24
CA TRP A 707 8.34 11.56 -28.33
C TRP A 707 7.92 13.02 -28.12
N LEU A 708 6.62 13.28 -28.05
CA LEU A 708 6.03 14.57 -27.66
C LEU A 708 5.23 14.43 -26.35
N PRO A 709 5.07 15.51 -25.56
CA PRO A 709 4.27 15.51 -24.34
C PRO A 709 2.81 15.10 -24.48
N ASP A 710 2.23 15.23 -25.68
CA ASP A 710 0.86 14.76 -25.99
C ASP A 710 0.77 13.23 -26.16
N GLY A 711 1.90 12.53 -26.03
CA GLY A 711 2.02 11.09 -26.20
C GLY A 711 2.31 10.66 -27.64
N THR A 712 2.44 11.55 -28.61
CA THR A 712 2.89 11.20 -29.97
C THR A 712 4.29 10.58 -29.90
N CYS A 713 4.50 9.43 -30.53
CA CYS A 713 5.79 8.76 -30.55
C CYS A 713 6.17 8.21 -31.93
N TYR A 714 7.46 8.23 -32.24
CA TYR A 714 8.07 7.68 -33.45
C TYR A 714 9.19 6.71 -33.06
N GLY A 715 9.32 5.60 -33.79
CA GLY A 715 10.40 4.63 -33.63
C GLY A 715 9.90 3.25 -33.17
N PRO A 716 10.83 2.33 -32.84
CA PRO A 716 10.48 0.98 -32.43
C PRO A 716 9.64 0.96 -31.15
N SER A 717 8.62 0.09 -31.11
CA SER A 717 7.76 -0.10 -29.93
C SER A 717 8.55 -0.62 -28.72
N SER A 718 9.65 -1.35 -28.94
CA SER A 718 10.56 -1.78 -27.87
C SER A 718 11.27 -0.63 -27.16
N ILE A 719 11.32 0.57 -27.77
CA ILE A 719 11.93 1.78 -27.19
C ILE A 719 10.85 2.77 -26.75
N THR A 720 9.75 2.88 -27.49
CA THR A 720 8.69 3.87 -27.22
C THR A 720 7.52 3.33 -26.38
N GLY A 721 7.51 2.03 -26.08
CA GLY A 721 6.46 1.36 -25.31
C GLY A 721 5.19 1.06 -26.10
N LYS A 722 5.01 1.67 -27.28
CA LYS A 722 3.82 1.54 -28.11
C LYS A 722 4.14 1.70 -29.61
N PRO A 723 3.23 1.30 -30.52
CA PRO A 723 3.44 1.51 -31.94
C PRO A 723 3.63 2.99 -32.30
N THR A 724 4.38 3.26 -33.37
CA THR A 724 4.54 4.62 -33.90
C THR A 724 3.16 5.25 -34.17
N THR A 725 2.96 6.47 -33.66
CA THR A 725 1.71 7.22 -33.86
C THR A 725 1.49 7.52 -35.35
N PRO A 726 0.25 7.46 -35.86
CA PRO A 726 -0.04 7.92 -37.22
C PRO A 726 0.47 9.35 -37.45
N ASP A 727 1.23 9.51 -38.52
CA ASP A 727 1.94 10.75 -38.89
C ASP A 727 2.84 11.36 -37.79
N ALA A 728 3.48 10.52 -36.96
CA ALA A 728 4.36 11.01 -35.90
C ALA A 728 5.45 11.98 -36.40
N LEU A 729 6.07 11.70 -37.55
CA LEU A 729 7.11 12.57 -38.13
C LEU A 729 6.56 13.95 -38.56
N GLY A 730 5.33 14.02 -39.09
CA GLY A 730 4.67 15.28 -39.42
C GLY A 730 4.36 16.09 -38.15
N LYS A 731 3.76 15.45 -37.15
CA LYS A 731 3.44 16.07 -35.86
C LYS A 731 4.69 16.58 -35.12
N ILE A 732 5.75 15.78 -35.05
CA ILE A 732 7.00 16.19 -34.39
C ILE A 732 7.67 17.33 -35.15
N GLY A 733 7.73 17.26 -36.49
CA GLY A 733 8.29 18.34 -37.30
C GLY A 733 7.53 19.66 -37.12
N LEU A 734 6.19 19.61 -37.13
CA LEU A 734 5.33 20.77 -36.89
C LEU A 734 5.51 21.35 -35.48
N ALA A 735 5.61 20.50 -34.45
CA ALA A 735 5.84 20.94 -33.07
C ALA A 735 7.17 21.71 -32.94
N LEU A 736 8.24 21.20 -33.53
CA LEU A 736 9.56 21.86 -33.54
C LEU A 736 9.52 23.20 -34.29
N LYS A 737 8.91 23.26 -35.48
CA LYS A 737 8.75 24.52 -36.23
C LYS A 737 7.94 25.55 -35.46
N THR A 738 6.85 25.12 -34.82
CA THR A 738 5.99 26.02 -34.04
C THR A 738 6.72 26.59 -32.84
N ALA A 739 7.54 25.78 -32.18
CA ALA A 739 8.36 26.20 -31.05
C ALA A 739 9.45 27.22 -31.42
N GLU A 740 9.95 27.23 -32.66
CA GLU A 740 10.88 28.26 -33.13
C GLU A 740 10.22 29.63 -33.30
N GLY A 741 8.93 29.64 -33.68
CA GLY A 741 8.15 30.85 -33.94
C GLY A 741 7.58 31.52 -32.68
N ARG A 742 7.47 30.78 -31.57
CA ARG A 742 7.15 31.30 -30.23
C ARG A 742 8.39 31.88 -29.56
#